data_AF-A0A9D2NEZ0-F1
#
_entry.id   AF-A0A9D2NEZ0-F1
#
_cell.length_a   1.000
_cell.length_b   1.000
_cell.length_c   1.000
_cell.angle_alpha   90.00
_cell.angle_beta   90.00
_cell.angle_gamma   90.00
#
_symmetry.space_group_name_H-M   'P 1'
#
loop_
_entity.id
_entity.type
_entity.pdbx_description
1 polymer ?
#
loop_
_entity_poly.entity_id
_entity_poly.type
_entity_poly.pdbx_seq_one_letter_code
_entity_poly.pdbx_strand_id
1 'polypeptide(L)'
;MEERDEAMTAEKRFLLKRGEKVRLFCAEEENSAVRHAVGSLAGDMERACGCVVEWGNGQPSSDETVVVAVTAGTPWFDRMIPEGTGIGLDRLKDDRGELRWEAYLQQVCEGTLFLIGADRRGTVYAVYDLCEQLGVSPWYFWGDVPVRKKDSFTLPEDYIRADWPDVAYRGIFLNDEEELDAWAKRHTKDGTIGPETYRAVYELILRLKGNYIWPAMHVNYFNENPENGRLAEEMGVVVGTSHCDMLLRSNQNEWKPWLEKKGYQGVKYDYSIPGKNREQIREYWKESVEMNRAYEVTYTVGMRGIHDSGFVTERIDLDPALSETEKTEKKIRMLGEVIRDQRQIIRETLGEEKASRAVQTFIPYKEVLSLYDQGLDVPEDITLIWVDDNFGYMRRYPNERERCRKGGNGLYYHASYWASPGMSYLFFNSIPLAQTGNELKKCWESGIQRLWVLNVGALKPLELDLEFFLRYAWSAGRECREAKEAQVFVEEWINRNFSGKKGKRAAEVYGRFAQLNNVCKPEHLKAARFSQTSYGNEAARRLEELGKLVREGERIWEELPEQEREAFFELFLMKLQASFFINASFYYADRSCLCWERGAMRAADGCTEVSRRMDRKKKELLYYYNEVLKEGKWSGILTPESFSPPPTALFPAARPALTLGEPGLGAVWEELIFYAHGRERKRLTLFNRGSKAVRFWLEAPDWLETGQTQGTVETELVLFLCVRKDREAFRREREGKLILTGSAGERYEVPVKIRREADYSPAGGSSFYAEADGYVSIPADGYTAGRVEEDGSVSCFQPDTETDPGQKTGAVWRRIKYLGRGWGDAMEAFLPESDRHGEETVPDERSALEYAFFLEKEGAHLLEIHRFLTLKPKGRIRMGVVVDGGRPIILEAKTVDEWMGNWRDAVMEDGEKLYATLPWLSSGLHRLQIFPIDGYLTLSRYVIYTAQRQENDLGPADSAFFDGNGWRKGREETEELPDLTEEENAFWRRVYGSPDEAAMRLPMLYAGPDFWKTERLYAVSDEREDVPGRKKYDFVSGERKDLLCRFGSGIFEECAGEIFIEAEYALEKSQNAWLTSSVPDGKGCWMHIRSETDGGTGLAMISTDMGGGEGMQARIPMHAAGMHYRFRIHNPADYTIWLLMRFEDTDSDYCETAVDGMIREADRAYAPGGGFFSYSMKQRWHWRAVSRARLEEGIHTLSLYGTKPGLQIDRIYLTASEDWPPVDTGWKESREAGEGKRTKKV
;
A
#
# COMPACT_ATOMS: atom_id res chain seq x y z
N MET A 1 22.93 12.63 78.03
CA MET A 1 22.42 11.42 77.39
C MET A 1 22.05 11.83 75.98
N GLU A 2 22.99 11.64 75.08
CA GLU A 2 22.78 11.61 73.64
C GLU A 2 21.86 10.43 73.30
N GLU A 3 20.96 10.59 72.35
CA GLU A 3 20.77 9.65 71.23
C GLU A 3 19.74 10.19 70.22
N ARG A 4 20.28 10.75 69.13
CA ARG A 4 19.83 10.73 67.73
C ARG A 4 18.33 10.85 67.43
N ASP A 5 17.90 12.09 67.20
CA ASP A 5 16.92 12.41 66.17
C ASP A 5 17.59 12.23 64.79
N GLU A 6 17.30 11.13 64.11
CA GLU A 6 17.43 11.08 62.65
C GLU A 6 16.32 11.93 62.06
N ALA A 7 16.62 13.21 61.83
CA ALA A 7 15.83 14.05 60.96
C ALA A 7 15.88 13.45 59.54
N MET A 8 14.83 12.74 59.14
CA MET A 8 14.55 12.51 57.72
C MET A 8 14.34 13.89 57.09
N THR A 9 15.38 14.42 56.45
CA THR A 9 15.23 15.45 55.43
C THR A 9 14.24 14.93 54.40
N ALA A 10 13.03 15.52 54.36
CA ALA A 10 12.07 15.22 53.31
C ALA A 10 12.73 15.58 51.97
N GLU A 11 13.04 14.57 51.15
CA GLU A 11 13.51 14.80 49.78
C GLU A 11 12.46 15.66 49.06
N LYS A 12 12.86 16.88 48.67
CA LYS A 12 12.03 17.75 47.82
C LYS A 12 11.83 16.98 46.50
N ARG A 13 10.61 16.86 46.01
CA ARG A 13 10.29 16.13 44.77
C ARG A 13 9.32 16.96 43.96
N PHE A 14 9.35 16.84 42.64
CA PHE A 14 8.34 17.48 41.81
C PHE A 14 7.05 16.64 41.86
N LEU A 15 5.93 17.26 42.24
CA LEU A 15 4.63 16.59 42.38
C LEU A 15 3.51 17.42 41.75
N LEU A 16 2.89 16.87 40.71
CA LEU A 16 1.59 17.30 40.21
C LEU A 16 0.52 16.44 40.86
N LYS A 17 -0.53 17.06 41.40
CA LYS A 17 -1.65 16.36 42.02
C LYS A 17 -2.98 17.01 41.65
N ARG A 18 -4.01 16.19 41.51
CA ARG A 18 -5.33 16.65 41.09
C ARG A 18 -5.88 17.71 42.04
N GLY A 19 -6.37 18.82 41.47
CA GLY A 19 -6.94 19.95 42.19
C GLY A 19 -5.93 20.85 42.90
N GLU A 20 -4.63 20.51 42.89
CA GLU A 20 -3.57 21.36 43.43
C GLU A 20 -3.06 22.33 42.36
N LYS A 21 -2.49 23.46 42.82
CA LYS A 21 -1.98 24.52 41.95
C LYS A 21 -0.59 24.18 41.45
N VAL A 22 -0.33 24.43 40.17
CA VAL A 22 1.02 24.41 39.58
C VAL A 22 1.33 25.79 38.99
N ARG A 23 2.52 26.29 39.31
CA ARG A 23 3.05 27.53 38.72
C ARG A 23 3.87 27.22 37.48
N LEU A 24 3.44 27.74 36.34
CA LEU A 24 4.14 27.60 35.08
C LEU A 24 4.82 28.92 34.70
N PHE A 25 6.14 28.91 34.52
CA PHE A 25 6.95 30.08 34.20
C PHE A 25 7.51 29.98 32.78
N CYS A 26 7.21 31.00 31.97
CA CYS A 26 7.77 31.25 30.63
C CYS A 26 7.67 32.76 30.37
N ALA A 27 8.77 33.41 29.98
CA ALA A 27 8.79 34.85 29.75
C ALA A 27 8.00 35.26 28.49
N GLU A 28 7.46 36.47 28.48
CA GLU A 28 6.84 37.04 27.27
C GLU A 28 7.86 37.21 26.14
N GLU A 29 9.12 37.50 26.48
CA GLU A 29 10.24 37.66 25.56
C GLU A 29 10.87 36.33 25.09
N GLU A 30 10.45 35.19 25.65
CA GLU A 30 10.87 33.88 25.17
C GLU A 30 10.33 33.62 23.75
N ASN A 31 11.03 32.77 22.99
CA ASN A 31 10.68 32.50 21.59
C ASN A 31 9.21 32.04 21.45
N SER A 32 8.52 32.51 20.40
CA SER A 32 7.10 32.18 20.17
C SER A 32 6.83 30.68 20.12
N ALA A 33 7.77 29.89 19.58
CA ALA A 33 7.63 28.44 19.49
C ALA A 33 7.53 27.81 20.89
N VAL A 34 8.36 28.28 21.82
CA VAL A 34 8.36 27.86 23.21
C VAL A 34 7.06 28.26 23.88
N ARG A 35 6.60 29.51 23.68
CA ARG A 35 5.32 29.97 24.25
C ARG A 35 4.13 29.14 23.76
N HIS A 36 4.12 28.74 22.48
CA HIS A 36 3.11 27.81 21.95
C HIS A 36 3.16 26.43 22.62
N ALA A 37 4.35 25.85 22.78
CA ALA A 37 4.51 24.55 23.44
C ALA A 37 4.12 24.61 24.93
N VAL A 38 4.54 25.65 25.65
CA VAL A 38 4.21 25.85 27.07
C VAL A 38 2.70 26.07 27.27
N GLY A 39 2.03 26.78 26.36
CA GLY A 39 0.57 26.87 26.34
C GLY A 39 -0.11 25.51 26.18
N SER A 40 0.45 24.64 25.33
CA SER A 40 -0.03 23.26 25.16
C SER A 40 0.19 22.41 26.40
N LEU A 41 1.35 22.58 27.07
CA LEU A 41 1.66 21.91 28.34
C LEU A 41 0.68 22.28 29.45
N ALA A 42 0.27 23.56 29.54
CA ALA A 42 -0.74 23.97 30.51
C ALA A 42 -2.04 23.15 30.33
N GLY A 43 -2.55 23.07 29.09
CA GLY A 43 -3.73 22.26 28.79
C GLY A 43 -3.51 20.76 29.03
N ASP A 44 -2.33 20.23 28.76
CA ASP A 44 -2.00 18.81 28.95
C ASP A 44 -1.90 18.42 30.43
N MET A 45 -1.36 19.30 31.28
CA MET A 45 -1.37 19.11 32.73
C MET A 45 -2.79 19.09 33.30
N GLU A 46 -3.66 19.97 32.81
CA GLU A 46 -5.10 19.97 33.17
C GLU A 46 -5.80 18.69 32.68
N ARG A 47 -5.60 18.30 31.42
CA ARG A 47 -6.19 17.07 30.83
C ARG A 47 -5.75 15.81 31.57
N ALA A 48 -4.46 15.68 31.86
CA ALA A 48 -3.87 14.48 32.42
C ALA A 48 -4.02 14.40 33.95
N CYS A 49 -3.77 15.48 34.68
CA CYS A 49 -3.75 15.46 36.15
C CYS A 49 -4.90 16.24 36.80
N GLY A 50 -5.61 17.10 36.06
CA GLY A 50 -6.66 17.95 36.63
C GLY A 50 -6.12 18.96 37.65
N CYS A 51 -4.89 19.43 37.48
CA CYS A 51 -4.32 20.51 38.28
C CYS A 51 -4.88 21.87 37.85
N VAL A 52 -4.67 22.89 38.68
CA VAL A 52 -4.99 24.29 38.33
C VAL A 52 -3.70 24.98 37.91
N VAL A 53 -3.54 25.27 36.63
CA VAL A 53 -2.34 25.92 36.10
C VAL A 53 -2.45 27.43 36.27
N GLU A 54 -1.50 28.04 36.99
CA GLU A 54 -1.38 29.49 37.10
C GLU A 54 -0.04 29.94 36.50
N TRP A 55 -0.08 31.00 35.71
CA TRP A 55 1.15 31.61 35.19
C TRP A 55 1.92 32.28 36.32
N GLY A 56 3.21 31.97 36.42
CA GLY A 56 4.10 32.52 37.43
C GLY A 56 4.56 33.94 37.10
N ASN A 57 4.56 34.82 38.11
CA ASN A 57 5.11 36.16 38.03
C ASN A 57 6.27 36.29 39.04
N GLY A 58 7.51 36.52 38.57
CA GLY A 58 8.68 36.67 39.46
C GLY A 58 9.54 35.42 39.57
N GLN A 59 10.14 35.18 40.75
CA GLN A 59 10.96 33.98 41.00
C GLN A 59 10.14 32.85 41.64
N PRO A 60 10.49 31.57 41.37
CA PRO A 60 9.89 30.40 42.01
C PRO A 60 9.92 30.48 43.55
N SER A 61 8.82 30.12 44.21
CA SER A 61 8.81 29.89 45.66
C SER A 61 9.09 28.42 45.97
N SER A 62 9.79 28.15 47.08
CA SER A 62 10.11 26.78 47.52
C SER A 62 8.90 25.96 47.99
N ASP A 63 7.75 26.62 48.22
CA ASP A 63 6.54 25.99 48.77
C ASP A 63 5.49 25.66 47.68
N GLU A 64 5.77 25.99 46.42
CA GLU A 64 4.87 25.78 45.27
C GLU A 64 5.38 24.62 44.38
N THR A 65 4.48 23.90 43.69
CA THR A 65 4.89 23.06 42.57
C THR A 65 5.19 23.96 41.37
N VAL A 66 6.43 23.97 40.91
CA VAL A 66 6.90 24.89 39.87
C VAL A 66 7.45 24.16 38.65
N VAL A 67 7.06 24.64 37.46
CA VAL A 67 7.66 24.27 36.18
C VAL A 67 8.22 25.52 35.51
N VAL A 68 9.47 25.47 35.06
CA VAL A 68 10.17 26.57 34.37
C VAL A 68 10.59 26.10 32.99
N ALA A 69 10.09 26.75 31.93
CA ALA A 69 10.55 26.52 30.55
C ALA A 69 11.43 27.68 30.09
N VAL A 70 12.63 27.36 29.58
CA VAL A 70 13.62 28.38 29.22
C VAL A 70 14.64 27.90 28.19
N THR A 71 15.01 28.78 27.26
CA THR A 71 16.06 28.50 26.25
C THR A 71 17.42 29.00 26.72
N ALA A 72 18.45 28.17 26.62
CA ALA A 72 19.82 28.49 27.02
C ALA A 72 20.36 29.75 26.30
N GLY A 73 21.12 30.57 27.04
CA GLY A 73 21.74 31.79 26.50
C GLY A 73 20.80 32.98 26.31
N THR A 74 19.54 32.88 26.76
CA THR A 74 18.60 34.02 26.77
C THR A 74 18.69 34.82 28.08
N PRO A 75 18.31 36.11 28.12
CA PRO A 75 18.24 36.86 29.38
C PRO A 75 17.29 36.23 30.41
N TRP A 76 16.25 35.52 29.92
CA TRP A 76 15.34 34.76 30.76
C TRP A 76 16.02 33.56 31.43
N PHE A 77 16.94 32.90 30.73
CA PHE A 77 17.78 31.83 31.26
C PHE A 77 18.60 32.28 32.46
N ASP A 78 19.38 33.36 32.30
CA ASP A 78 20.24 33.86 33.37
C ASP A 78 19.45 34.29 34.62
N ARG A 79 18.20 34.75 34.42
CA ARG A 79 17.30 35.15 35.50
C ARG A 79 16.72 33.95 36.27
N MET A 80 16.43 32.85 35.58
CA MET A 80 15.78 31.68 36.17
C MET A 80 16.77 30.61 36.64
N ILE A 81 17.97 30.58 36.07
CA ILE A 81 19.02 29.62 36.42
C ILE A 81 20.31 30.38 36.73
N PRO A 82 20.40 31.03 37.92
CA PRO A 82 21.64 31.66 38.37
C PRO A 82 22.79 30.66 38.54
N GLU A 83 24.01 31.17 38.58
CA GLU A 83 25.19 30.36 38.89
C GLU A 83 25.05 29.68 40.26
N GLY A 84 25.35 28.38 40.34
CA GLY A 84 25.19 27.59 41.56
C GLY A 84 23.83 26.89 41.75
N THR A 85 22.87 27.05 40.83
CA THR A 85 21.55 26.35 40.88
C THR A 85 21.67 24.83 40.73
N GLY A 86 22.84 24.29 40.36
CA GLY A 86 23.05 22.83 40.25
C GLY A 86 22.49 22.18 38.97
N ILE A 87 22.11 22.99 37.97
CA ILE A 87 21.65 22.51 36.66
C ILE A 87 22.82 22.00 35.81
N GLY A 88 22.71 20.77 35.30
CA GLY A 88 23.76 20.08 34.55
C GLY A 88 23.83 20.42 33.07
N LEU A 89 24.07 21.70 32.72
CA LEU A 89 24.06 22.17 31.31
C LEU A 89 25.10 21.52 30.41
N ASP A 90 26.18 20.98 30.95
CA ASP A 90 27.21 20.29 30.15
C ASP A 90 26.66 19.07 29.41
N ARG A 91 25.51 18.53 29.83
CA ARG A 91 24.81 17.44 29.14
C ARG A 91 24.22 17.85 27.79
N LEU A 92 24.03 19.15 27.55
CA LEU A 92 23.56 19.68 26.28
C LEU A 92 24.68 19.89 25.27
N LYS A 93 25.94 19.72 25.68
CA LYS A 93 27.09 20.05 24.85
C LYS A 93 27.61 18.83 24.09
N ASP A 94 28.23 19.08 22.95
CA ASP A 94 28.99 18.11 22.19
C ASP A 94 30.41 17.94 22.76
N ASP A 95 31.20 17.07 22.14
CA ASP A 95 32.57 16.78 22.59
C ASP A 95 33.52 17.98 22.43
N ARG A 96 33.08 19.05 21.76
CA ARG A 96 33.81 20.31 21.59
C ARG A 96 33.36 21.37 22.61
N GLY A 97 32.34 21.08 23.41
CA GLY A 97 31.77 22.01 24.39
C GLY A 97 30.72 22.95 23.80
N GLU A 98 30.29 22.75 22.55
CA GLU A 98 29.24 23.54 21.90
C GLU A 98 27.87 22.95 22.16
N LEU A 99 26.82 23.77 22.27
CA LEU A 99 25.46 23.27 22.43
C LEU A 99 25.04 22.43 21.22
N ARG A 100 24.54 21.21 21.47
CA ARG A 100 24.01 20.32 20.43
C ARG A 100 22.71 20.89 19.87
N TRP A 101 22.57 20.80 18.55
CA TRP A 101 21.35 21.16 17.82
C TRP A 101 20.12 20.50 18.46
N GLU A 102 19.13 21.30 18.85
CA GLU A 102 17.86 20.87 19.43
C GLU A 102 17.95 19.97 20.66
N ALA A 103 19.10 19.95 21.33
CA ALA A 103 19.25 19.21 22.58
C ALA A 103 18.41 19.84 23.69
N TYR A 104 17.97 19.00 24.62
CA TYR A 104 17.19 19.45 25.76
C TYR A 104 17.52 18.72 27.04
N LEU A 105 17.20 19.36 28.17
CA LEU A 105 17.41 18.89 29.53
C LEU A 105 16.13 19.12 30.34
N GLN A 106 15.62 18.05 30.94
CA GLN A 106 14.65 18.11 32.02
C GLN A 106 15.39 17.78 33.33
N GLN A 107 15.29 18.65 34.32
CA GLN A 107 15.95 18.42 35.61
C GLN A 107 15.06 18.91 36.74
N VAL A 108 14.90 18.09 37.78
CA VAL A 108 14.34 18.54 39.05
C VAL A 108 15.46 19.13 39.90
N CYS A 109 15.23 20.29 40.50
CA CYS A 109 16.12 20.88 41.47
C CYS A 109 15.34 21.73 42.47
N GLU A 110 15.55 21.45 43.76
CA GLU A 110 14.82 22.00 44.89
C GLU A 110 13.29 21.88 44.76
N GLY A 111 12.79 20.78 44.20
CA GLY A 111 11.37 20.56 43.91
C GLY A 111 10.80 21.30 42.69
N THR A 112 11.61 22.10 41.98
CA THR A 112 11.24 22.77 40.72
C THR A 112 11.65 21.93 39.52
N LEU A 113 10.77 21.76 38.53
CA LEU A 113 11.10 21.12 37.26
C LEU A 113 11.54 22.16 36.22
N PHE A 114 12.80 22.08 35.81
CA PHE A 114 13.36 22.90 34.73
C PHE A 114 13.30 22.15 33.40
N LEU A 115 12.77 22.82 32.37
CA LEU A 115 12.68 22.37 30.98
C LEU A 115 13.56 23.30 30.14
N ILE A 116 14.76 22.84 29.79
CA ILE A 116 15.82 23.68 29.22
C ILE A 116 16.17 23.18 27.83
N GLY A 117 16.14 24.06 26.83
CA GLY A 117 16.63 23.77 25.49
C GLY A 117 17.98 24.40 25.19
N ALA A 118 18.79 23.73 24.37
CA ALA A 118 19.96 24.32 23.72
C ALA A 118 19.57 25.45 22.73
N ASP A 119 18.39 25.36 22.13
CA ASP A 119 17.78 26.33 21.25
C ASP A 119 16.24 26.31 21.40
N ARG A 120 15.53 27.13 20.61
CA ARG A 120 14.06 27.24 20.70
C ARG A 120 13.35 25.88 20.58
N ARG A 121 13.83 24.99 19.70
CA ARG A 121 13.20 23.69 19.45
C ARG A 121 13.60 22.67 20.50
N GLY A 122 14.82 22.73 21.02
CA GLY A 122 15.21 21.98 22.22
C GLY A 122 14.24 22.25 23.39
N THR A 123 13.90 23.51 23.64
CA THR A 123 12.96 23.86 24.73
C THR A 123 11.55 23.33 24.42
N VAL A 124 11.10 23.42 23.17
CA VAL A 124 9.83 22.83 22.70
C VAL A 124 9.81 21.31 22.93
N TYR A 125 10.91 20.59 22.65
CA TYR A 125 10.97 19.14 22.88
C TYR A 125 11.06 18.77 24.35
N ALA A 126 11.74 19.56 25.21
CA ALA A 126 11.65 19.36 26.65
C ALA A 126 10.20 19.41 27.14
N VAL A 127 9.41 20.34 26.59
CA VAL A 127 8.00 20.51 26.91
C VAL A 127 7.15 19.34 26.40
N TYR A 128 7.23 18.99 25.12
CA TYR A 128 6.40 17.90 24.58
C TYR A 128 6.81 16.51 25.06
N ASP A 129 8.09 16.30 25.39
CA ASP A 129 8.54 15.06 26.05
C ASP A 129 7.93 14.94 27.46
N LEU A 130 7.77 16.05 28.19
CA LEU A 130 7.01 16.05 29.44
C LEU A 130 5.52 15.75 29.21
N CYS A 131 4.90 16.30 28.16
CA CYS A 131 3.52 15.96 27.79
C CYS A 131 3.34 14.45 27.54
N GLU A 132 4.27 13.82 26.82
CA GLU A 132 4.26 12.37 26.61
C GLU A 132 4.43 11.60 27.94
N GLN A 133 5.34 12.03 28.82
CA GLN A 133 5.50 11.44 30.17
C GLN A 133 4.24 11.60 31.05
N LEU A 134 3.51 12.70 30.91
CA LEU A 134 2.20 12.91 31.54
C LEU A 134 1.14 11.93 31.01
N GLY A 135 1.37 11.31 29.86
CA GLY A 135 0.47 10.34 29.22
C GLY A 135 -0.44 10.96 28.16
N VAL A 136 -0.09 12.14 27.64
CA VAL A 136 -0.78 12.74 26.49
C VAL A 136 -0.10 12.25 25.22
N SER A 137 -0.82 11.42 24.46
CA SER A 137 -0.33 10.93 23.16
C SER A 137 -0.16 12.08 22.15
N PRO A 138 0.85 12.05 21.28
CA PRO A 138 0.90 12.91 20.08
C PRO A 138 -0.37 12.81 19.22
N TRP A 139 -1.08 11.68 19.28
CA TRP A 139 -2.29 11.39 18.52
C TRP A 139 -3.59 11.76 19.24
N TYR A 140 -3.54 12.51 20.35
CA TYR A 140 -4.74 12.91 21.09
C TYR A 140 -5.76 13.65 20.21
N PHE A 141 -5.28 14.43 19.24
CA PHE A 141 -6.12 15.12 18.26
C PHE A 141 -6.24 14.30 16.97
N TRP A 142 -5.14 13.89 16.34
CA TRP A 142 -5.18 13.26 15.01
C TRP A 142 -5.64 11.80 14.98
N GLY A 143 -5.74 11.12 16.13
CA GLY A 143 -6.21 9.73 16.23
C GLY A 143 -7.07 9.47 17.48
N ASP A 144 -7.64 10.54 18.03
CA ASP A 144 -8.57 10.52 19.17
C ASP A 144 -8.12 9.72 20.40
N VAL A 145 -6.80 9.54 20.59
CA VAL A 145 -6.26 8.78 21.71
C VAL A 145 -6.62 9.49 23.03
N PRO A 146 -7.41 8.86 23.91
CA PRO A 146 -7.91 9.53 25.11
C PRO A 146 -6.77 9.79 26.10
N VAL A 147 -6.75 10.99 26.68
CA VAL A 147 -5.83 11.32 27.77
C VAL A 147 -6.30 10.64 29.06
N ARG A 148 -5.49 9.71 29.57
CA ARG A 148 -5.78 9.01 30.83
C ARG A 148 -5.60 9.94 32.01
N LYS A 149 -6.65 10.08 32.82
CA LYS A 149 -6.57 10.88 34.05
C LYS A 149 -5.75 10.17 35.12
N LYS A 150 -4.78 10.88 35.68
CA LYS A 150 -3.94 10.48 36.81
C LYS A 150 -4.38 11.25 38.06
N ASP A 151 -4.19 10.66 39.23
CA ASP A 151 -4.41 11.36 40.51
C ASP A 151 -3.18 12.18 40.90
N SER A 152 -1.99 11.71 40.54
CA SER A 152 -0.72 12.41 40.70
C SER A 152 0.32 11.99 39.66
N PHE A 153 1.29 12.86 39.41
CA PHE A 153 2.51 12.59 38.64
C PHE A 153 3.71 13.12 39.43
N THR A 154 4.76 12.32 39.54
CA THR A 154 5.90 12.61 40.42
C THR A 154 7.20 12.37 39.69
N LEU A 155 8.16 13.27 39.84
CA LEU A 155 9.57 13.08 39.46
C LEU A 155 10.44 13.22 40.73
N PRO A 156 11.43 12.35 40.95
CA PRO A 156 12.32 12.44 42.10
C PRO A 156 13.24 13.66 42.01
N GLU A 157 13.84 14.07 43.13
CA GLU A 157 14.75 15.23 43.20
C GLU A 157 15.96 15.12 42.29
N ASP A 158 16.48 13.90 42.14
CA ASP A 158 17.65 13.58 41.31
C ASP A 158 17.28 13.28 39.84
N TYR A 159 16.03 13.55 39.45
CA TYR A 159 15.58 13.35 38.07
C TYR A 159 16.35 14.25 37.12
N ILE A 160 17.05 13.62 36.18
CA ILE A 160 17.76 14.27 35.09
C ILE A 160 17.52 13.48 33.82
N ARG A 161 17.02 14.15 32.77
CA ARG A 161 16.86 13.58 31.43
C ARG A 161 17.41 14.56 30.39
N ALA A 162 18.39 14.14 29.62
CA ALA A 162 18.90 14.89 28.48
C ALA A 162 18.82 14.04 27.20
N ASP A 163 18.44 14.65 26.07
CA ASP A 163 18.29 13.95 24.79
C ASP A 163 18.43 14.96 23.62
N TRP A 164 18.68 14.45 22.41
CA TRP A 164 18.90 15.24 21.19
C TRP A 164 18.69 14.40 19.91
N PRO A 165 18.37 15.03 18.76
CA PRO A 165 18.20 14.28 17.51
C PRO A 165 19.54 13.87 16.89
N ASP A 166 19.54 12.71 16.21
CA ASP A 166 20.65 12.28 15.35
C ASP A 166 20.55 12.87 13.93
N VAL A 167 19.34 12.95 13.35
CA VAL A 167 19.08 13.60 12.06
C VAL A 167 18.62 15.05 12.28
N ALA A 168 19.26 16.02 11.64
CA ALA A 168 19.03 17.45 11.92
C ALA A 168 17.65 17.99 11.46
N TYR A 169 17.21 17.60 10.27
CA TYR A 169 15.89 17.97 9.72
C TYR A 169 15.04 16.70 9.56
N ARG A 170 13.89 16.63 10.21
CA ARG A 170 13.06 15.41 10.30
C ARG A 170 11.62 15.81 10.09
N GLY A 171 10.98 15.27 9.06
CA GLY A 171 9.71 15.81 8.63
C GLY A 171 8.85 14.92 7.77
N ILE A 172 7.76 15.52 7.32
CA ILE A 172 6.76 14.89 6.48
C ILE A 172 6.52 15.72 5.21
N PHE A 173 6.04 15.05 4.17
CA PHE A 173 5.50 15.65 2.97
C PHE A 173 4.02 15.31 2.89
N LEU A 174 3.18 16.34 3.01
CA LEU A 174 1.76 16.24 2.69
C LEU A 174 1.64 16.26 1.17
N ASN A 175 1.22 15.13 0.60
CA ASN A 175 1.12 14.88 -0.84
C ASN A 175 -0.13 14.06 -1.11
N ASP A 176 -0.58 13.94 -2.37
CA ASP A 176 -1.80 13.18 -2.69
C ASP A 176 -2.97 13.57 -1.75
N GLU A 177 -3.03 14.87 -1.41
CA GLU A 177 -3.70 15.38 -0.23
C GLU A 177 -5.16 15.78 -0.45
N GLU A 178 -5.79 15.31 -1.54
CA GLU A 178 -7.16 15.67 -1.87
C GLU A 178 -8.15 15.31 -0.76
N GLU A 179 -7.93 14.21 -0.05
CA GLU A 179 -8.75 13.83 1.11
C GLU A 179 -8.53 14.79 2.30
N LEU A 180 -7.30 15.28 2.50
CA LEU A 180 -7.02 16.28 3.54
C LEU A 180 -7.63 17.64 3.23
N ASP A 181 -7.60 18.07 1.96
CA ASP A 181 -8.28 19.28 1.52
C ASP A 181 -9.80 19.17 1.65
N ALA A 182 -10.36 18.01 1.28
CA ALA A 182 -11.79 17.74 1.43
C ALA A 182 -12.22 17.72 2.91
N TRP A 183 -11.39 17.17 3.80
CA TRP A 183 -11.60 17.25 5.24
C TRP A 183 -11.49 18.70 5.75
N ALA A 184 -10.43 19.42 5.39
CA ALA A 184 -10.18 20.78 5.85
C ALA A 184 -11.30 21.75 5.44
N LYS A 185 -11.82 21.63 4.22
CA LYS A 185 -12.95 22.42 3.72
C LYS A 185 -14.26 22.15 4.48
N ARG A 186 -14.45 20.94 5.02
CA ARG A 186 -15.65 20.59 5.81
C ARG A 186 -15.52 21.02 7.28
N HIS A 187 -14.32 20.93 7.84
CA HIS A 187 -14.10 21.03 9.29
C HIS A 187 -13.42 22.32 9.76
N THR A 188 -12.89 23.13 8.84
CA THR A 188 -12.25 24.41 9.17
C THR A 188 -12.92 25.56 8.42
N LYS A 189 -12.67 26.79 8.89
CA LYS A 189 -13.20 28.02 8.28
C LYS A 189 -12.37 28.55 7.12
N ASP A 190 -11.20 27.96 6.86
CA ASP A 190 -10.22 28.51 5.93
C ASP A 190 -10.57 28.24 4.46
N GLY A 191 -11.40 27.24 4.18
CA GLY A 191 -11.79 26.85 2.81
C GLY A 191 -10.65 26.26 1.97
N THR A 192 -9.48 26.06 2.58
CA THR A 192 -8.28 25.40 2.05
C THR A 192 -7.67 24.57 3.19
N ILE A 193 -6.52 23.94 2.98
CA ILE A 193 -5.83 23.20 4.05
C ILE A 193 -5.43 24.12 5.20
N GLY A 194 -4.98 25.35 4.97
CA GLY A 194 -4.35 26.18 6.00
C GLY A 194 -4.99 27.55 6.21
N PRO A 195 -4.75 28.20 7.37
CA PRO A 195 -3.72 27.86 8.38
C PRO A 195 -4.18 26.99 9.56
N GLU A 196 -5.47 26.78 9.79
CA GLU A 196 -6.01 26.08 10.95
C GLU A 196 -5.58 24.60 11.00
N THR A 197 -5.67 23.88 9.88
CA THR A 197 -5.15 22.50 9.80
C THR A 197 -3.63 22.47 9.96
N TYR A 198 -2.91 23.41 9.34
CA TYR A 198 -1.45 23.48 9.49
C TYR A 198 -1.02 23.68 10.94
N ARG A 199 -1.77 24.45 11.75
CA ARG A 199 -1.52 24.55 13.20
C ARG A 199 -1.50 23.18 13.87
N ALA A 200 -2.51 22.35 13.58
CA ALA A 200 -2.62 21.00 14.13
C ALA A 200 -1.54 20.07 13.58
N VAL A 201 -1.13 20.23 12.31
CA VAL A 201 -0.03 19.47 11.72
C VAL A 201 1.33 19.86 12.33
N TYR A 202 1.59 21.15 12.54
CA TYR A 202 2.83 21.63 13.16
C TYR A 202 2.96 21.16 14.60
N GLU A 203 1.87 21.20 15.38
CA GLU A 203 1.85 20.62 16.72
C GLU A 203 2.17 19.12 16.70
N LEU A 204 1.57 18.35 15.77
CA LEU A 204 1.84 16.93 15.62
C LEU A 204 3.32 16.65 15.31
N ILE A 205 3.89 17.35 14.32
CA ILE A 205 5.31 17.23 13.95
C ILE A 205 6.20 17.47 15.17
N LEU A 206 5.95 18.54 15.93
CA LEU A 206 6.76 18.89 17.11
C LEU A 206 6.57 17.90 18.26
N ARG A 207 5.35 17.41 18.51
CA ARG A 207 5.08 16.37 19.52
C ARG A 207 5.79 15.05 19.20
N LEU A 208 5.97 14.75 17.92
CA LEU A 208 6.73 13.60 17.44
C LEU A 208 8.24 13.88 17.28
N LYS A 209 8.70 15.02 17.82
CA LYS A 209 10.10 15.48 17.76
C LYS A 209 10.64 15.67 16.32
N GLY A 210 9.75 15.90 15.36
CA GLY A 210 10.09 16.42 14.04
C GLY A 210 10.15 17.95 14.02
N ASN A 211 10.72 18.52 12.96
CA ASN A 211 10.87 19.96 12.75
C ASN A 211 10.68 20.44 11.32
N TYR A 212 10.36 19.55 10.38
CA TYR A 212 10.41 19.86 8.94
C TYR A 212 9.11 19.47 8.22
N ILE A 213 8.72 20.26 7.22
CA ILE A 213 7.55 19.96 6.38
C ILE A 213 7.78 20.34 4.92
N TRP A 214 7.36 19.46 4.02
CA TRP A 214 6.96 19.82 2.66
C TRP A 214 5.43 19.93 2.64
N PRO A 215 4.88 21.13 2.38
CA PRO A 215 3.44 21.34 2.42
C PRO A 215 2.74 20.78 1.18
N ALA A 216 1.44 20.56 1.33
CA ALA A 216 0.49 20.31 0.24
C ALA A 216 0.69 21.26 -0.96
N MET A 217 0.54 20.71 -2.16
CA MET A 217 0.88 21.36 -3.42
C MET A 217 -0.04 21.02 -4.60
N HIS A 218 -0.87 19.97 -4.52
CA HIS A 218 -1.74 19.48 -5.60
C HIS A 218 -3.08 20.20 -5.70
N VAL A 219 -3.72 20.55 -4.57
CA VAL A 219 -5.07 21.16 -4.52
C VAL A 219 -5.09 22.68 -4.37
N ASN A 220 -4.05 23.23 -3.76
CA ASN A 220 -3.81 24.65 -3.52
C ASN A 220 -2.29 24.87 -3.46
N TYR A 221 -1.82 26.04 -3.03
CA TYR A 221 -0.39 26.28 -2.80
C TYR A 221 -0.13 26.96 -1.45
N PHE A 222 0.88 26.47 -0.73
CA PHE A 222 1.21 26.90 0.64
C PHE A 222 1.29 28.42 0.82
N ASN A 223 1.92 29.11 -0.13
CA ASN A 223 2.14 30.54 -0.09
C ASN A 223 0.93 31.40 -0.53
N GLU A 224 -0.18 30.78 -0.95
CA GLU A 224 -1.41 31.51 -1.27
C GLU A 224 -1.88 32.31 -0.06
N ASN A 225 -1.81 31.68 1.11
CA ASN A 225 -2.06 32.32 2.38
C ASN A 225 -0.73 32.53 3.13
N PRO A 226 -0.22 33.76 3.25
CA PRO A 226 1.07 34.05 3.91
C PRO A 226 1.07 33.69 5.40
N GLU A 227 -0.09 33.51 6.01
CA GLU A 227 -0.23 33.08 7.40
C GLU A 227 0.27 31.66 7.62
N ASN A 228 0.27 30.80 6.59
CA ASN A 228 0.82 29.45 6.69
C ASN A 228 2.32 29.48 7.03
N GLY A 229 3.11 30.25 6.27
CA GLY A 229 4.54 30.43 6.52
C GLY A 229 4.84 31.19 7.81
N ARG A 230 4.05 32.23 8.11
CA ARG A 230 4.17 32.97 9.39
C ARG A 230 3.97 32.03 10.59
N LEU A 231 2.95 31.19 10.52
CA LEU A 231 2.63 30.23 11.59
C LEU A 231 3.70 29.15 11.75
N ALA A 232 4.26 28.65 10.64
CA ALA A 232 5.36 27.69 10.69
C ALA A 232 6.57 28.26 11.45
N GLU A 233 6.98 29.49 11.14
CA GLU A 233 8.06 30.20 11.86
C GLU A 233 7.71 30.42 13.34
N GLU A 234 6.46 30.82 13.62
CA GLU A 234 6.00 31.07 15.00
C GLU A 234 6.02 29.82 15.87
N MET A 235 5.68 28.66 15.32
CA MET A 235 5.70 27.38 16.02
C MET A 235 7.08 26.69 15.97
N GLY A 236 7.99 27.17 15.11
CA GLY A 236 9.35 26.65 14.98
C GLY A 236 9.51 25.50 13.98
N VAL A 237 8.59 25.33 13.04
CA VAL A 237 8.67 24.32 11.96
C VAL A 237 9.36 24.91 10.73
N VAL A 238 10.36 24.20 10.22
CA VAL A 238 11.12 24.58 9.02
C VAL A 238 10.37 24.11 7.77
N VAL A 239 10.18 25.03 6.81
CA VAL A 239 9.46 24.73 5.56
C VAL A 239 10.45 24.44 4.43
N GLY A 240 10.20 23.37 3.68
CA GLY A 240 10.85 23.07 2.41
C GLY A 240 9.85 22.73 1.32
N THR A 241 10.34 22.28 0.17
CA THR A 241 9.50 21.91 -0.97
C THR A 241 10.04 20.74 -1.77
N SER A 242 9.13 20.08 -2.49
CA SER A 242 9.39 18.90 -3.33
C SER A 242 10.41 19.17 -4.46
N HIS A 243 10.85 18.09 -5.12
CA HIS A 243 11.82 18.13 -6.23
C HIS A 243 11.36 18.86 -7.49
N CYS A 244 10.10 19.30 -7.59
CA CYS A 244 9.58 20.08 -8.72
C CYS A 244 9.24 21.53 -8.33
N ASP A 245 9.41 21.89 -7.05
CA ASP A 245 8.99 23.15 -6.48
C ASP A 245 10.19 24.01 -6.06
N MET A 246 10.79 24.65 -7.07
CA MET A 246 12.04 25.39 -6.91
C MET A 246 11.85 26.65 -6.08
N LEU A 247 12.74 26.87 -5.11
CA LEU A 247 12.77 28.06 -4.26
C LEU A 247 11.40 28.34 -3.58
N LEU A 248 10.75 27.29 -3.07
CA LEU A 248 9.46 27.33 -2.36
C LEU A 248 8.25 27.69 -3.24
N ARG A 249 8.32 27.51 -4.56
CA ARG A 249 7.19 27.75 -5.48
C ARG A 249 6.48 26.45 -5.85
N SER A 250 5.18 26.35 -5.58
CA SER A 250 4.35 25.21 -5.99
C SER A 250 3.89 25.40 -7.43
N ASN A 251 4.63 24.83 -8.39
CA ASN A 251 4.44 25.21 -9.78
C ASN A 251 3.08 24.80 -10.36
N GLN A 252 2.44 23.75 -9.82
CA GLN A 252 1.15 23.27 -10.31
C GLN A 252 0.06 24.34 -10.19
N ASN A 253 -0.07 24.93 -9.00
CA ASN A 253 -1.17 25.83 -8.67
C ASN A 253 -0.75 27.31 -8.59
N GLU A 254 0.55 27.61 -8.56
CA GLU A 254 1.04 28.98 -8.40
C GLU A 254 1.46 29.64 -9.73
N TRP A 255 1.95 28.87 -10.71
CA TRP A 255 2.53 29.42 -11.95
C TRP A 255 1.51 30.16 -12.82
N LYS A 256 0.36 29.54 -13.10
CA LYS A 256 -0.68 30.14 -13.97
C LYS A 256 -1.29 31.41 -13.33
N PRO A 257 -1.76 31.38 -12.06
CA PRO A 257 -2.27 32.60 -11.41
C PRO A 257 -1.23 33.73 -11.34
N TRP A 258 0.04 33.39 -11.14
CA TRP A 258 1.11 34.39 -11.13
C TRP A 258 1.28 35.08 -12.50
N LEU A 259 1.29 34.31 -13.60
CA LEU A 259 1.35 34.87 -14.96
C LEU A 259 0.17 35.80 -15.24
N GLU A 260 -1.04 35.38 -14.88
CA GLU A 260 -2.26 36.18 -15.03
C GLU A 260 -2.17 37.49 -14.24
N LYS A 261 -1.75 37.43 -12.98
CA LYS A 261 -1.53 38.61 -12.13
C LYS A 261 -0.50 39.58 -12.70
N LYS A 262 0.53 39.07 -13.37
CA LYS A 262 1.58 39.88 -14.04
C LYS A 262 1.15 40.39 -15.42
N GLY A 263 0.06 39.87 -15.99
CA GLY A 263 -0.35 40.15 -17.37
C GLY A 263 0.62 39.58 -18.41
N TYR A 264 1.36 38.53 -18.05
CA TYR A 264 2.32 37.88 -18.94
C TYR A 264 1.61 36.82 -19.81
N GLN A 265 1.90 36.85 -21.12
CA GLN A 265 1.34 35.90 -22.09
C GLN A 265 2.44 35.17 -22.83
N GLY A 266 2.21 33.88 -23.12
CA GLY A 266 3.15 33.06 -23.92
C GLY A 266 4.44 32.66 -23.19
N VAL A 267 4.53 32.87 -21.87
CA VAL A 267 5.67 32.41 -21.06
C VAL A 267 5.54 30.91 -20.82
N LYS A 268 6.57 30.17 -21.13
CA LYS A 268 6.67 28.73 -20.85
C LYS A 268 7.61 28.51 -19.67
N TYR A 269 7.28 27.57 -18.80
CA TYR A 269 8.17 27.14 -17.71
C TYR A 269 9.30 26.25 -18.26
N ASP A 270 10.16 26.85 -19.08
CA ASP A 270 11.28 26.23 -19.79
C ASP A 270 12.45 27.22 -19.83
N TYR A 271 13.52 26.91 -19.09
CA TYR A 271 14.70 27.77 -18.96
C TYR A 271 15.61 27.77 -20.20
N SER A 272 15.42 26.81 -21.11
CA SER A 272 16.13 26.76 -22.38
C SER A 272 15.74 27.92 -23.31
N ILE A 273 14.59 28.56 -23.05
CA ILE A 273 14.10 29.74 -23.76
C ILE A 273 14.73 31.01 -23.12
N PRO A 274 15.67 31.70 -23.81
CA PRO A 274 16.39 32.86 -23.32
C PRO A 274 15.56 34.15 -23.42
N GLY A 275 16.15 35.26 -22.98
CA GLY A 275 15.54 36.59 -23.01
C GLY A 275 14.42 36.71 -21.98
N LYS A 276 13.32 37.36 -22.36
CA LYS A 276 12.21 37.68 -21.46
C LYS A 276 11.64 36.46 -20.72
N ASN A 277 11.55 35.30 -21.38
CA ASN A 277 11.04 34.08 -20.75
C ASN A 277 11.88 33.69 -19.52
N ARG A 278 13.21 33.68 -19.68
CA ARG A 278 14.16 33.40 -18.61
C ARG A 278 14.12 34.46 -17.51
N GLU A 279 14.04 35.74 -17.88
CA GLU A 279 13.92 36.85 -16.93
C GLU A 279 12.64 36.72 -16.08
N GLN A 280 11.52 36.32 -16.68
CA GLN A 280 10.24 36.13 -15.99
C GLN A 280 10.27 34.91 -15.07
N ILE A 281 10.91 33.80 -15.46
CA ILE A 281 11.13 32.66 -14.55
C ILE A 281 12.00 33.09 -13.34
N ARG A 282 13.05 33.89 -13.57
CA ARG A 282 13.88 34.42 -12.47
C ARG A 282 13.10 35.37 -11.55
N GLU A 283 12.24 36.23 -12.10
CA GLU A 283 11.33 37.09 -11.33
C GLU A 283 10.41 36.26 -10.45
N TYR A 284 9.78 35.24 -11.03
CA TYR A 284 8.92 34.30 -10.31
C TYR A 284 9.65 33.65 -9.13
N TRP A 285 10.86 33.13 -9.33
CA TRP A 285 11.64 32.56 -8.23
C TRP A 285 12.06 33.60 -7.17
N LYS A 286 12.50 34.78 -7.60
CA LYS A 286 12.97 35.84 -6.69
C LYS A 286 11.89 36.28 -5.71
N GLU A 287 10.67 36.48 -6.19
CA GLU A 287 9.54 36.89 -5.34
C GLU A 287 9.22 35.86 -4.24
N SER A 288 9.45 34.57 -4.48
CA SER A 288 9.27 33.55 -3.44
C SER A 288 10.31 33.67 -2.32
N VAL A 289 11.58 33.91 -2.70
CA VAL A 289 12.67 34.15 -1.75
C VAL A 289 12.42 35.45 -0.97
N GLU A 290 11.88 36.48 -1.62
CA GLU A 290 11.50 37.75 -0.96
C GLU A 290 10.38 37.54 0.07
N MET A 291 9.34 36.77 -0.28
CA MET A 291 8.21 36.47 0.60
C MET A 291 8.62 35.66 1.84
N ASN A 292 9.54 34.70 1.68
CA ASN A 292 10.00 33.81 2.74
C ASN A 292 11.27 34.30 3.45
N ARG A 293 11.76 35.50 3.12
CA ARG A 293 13.05 36.02 3.61
C ARG A 293 13.18 36.13 5.12
N ALA A 294 12.07 36.15 5.87
CA ALA A 294 12.06 36.27 7.32
C ALA A 294 12.02 34.92 8.05
N TYR A 295 11.68 33.84 7.35
CA TYR A 295 11.38 32.54 7.94
C TYR A 295 12.58 31.59 7.89
N GLU A 296 12.56 30.56 8.73
CA GLU A 296 13.46 29.41 8.65
C GLU A 296 12.96 28.42 7.60
N VAL A 297 13.64 28.37 6.45
CA VAL A 297 13.25 27.58 5.29
C VAL A 297 14.45 26.92 4.61
N THR A 298 14.19 25.87 3.85
CA THR A 298 15.17 25.28 2.92
C THR A 298 14.82 25.63 1.48
N TYR A 299 15.82 26.00 0.69
CA TYR A 299 15.64 26.38 -0.72
C TYR A 299 15.99 25.22 -1.64
N THR A 300 14.97 24.59 -2.23
CA THR A 300 15.15 23.59 -3.28
C THR A 300 15.66 24.26 -4.56
N VAL A 301 16.81 23.81 -5.06
CA VAL A 301 17.45 24.30 -6.30
C VAL A 301 17.43 23.22 -7.38
N GLY A 302 17.70 23.61 -8.62
CA GLY A 302 17.55 22.78 -9.82
C GLY A 302 16.32 23.20 -10.62
N MET A 303 15.82 22.32 -11.49
CA MET A 303 14.55 22.54 -12.19
C MET A 303 14.04 21.22 -12.76
N ARG A 304 12.74 20.97 -12.55
CA ARG A 304 11.93 20.00 -13.28
C ARG A 304 10.70 20.71 -13.82
N GLY A 305 9.90 20.04 -14.64
CA GLY A 305 8.67 20.62 -15.17
C GLY A 305 7.57 20.76 -14.10
N ILE A 306 6.44 21.32 -14.50
CA ILE A 306 5.26 21.50 -13.63
C ILE A 306 4.63 20.12 -13.31
N HIS A 307 4.18 19.89 -12.06
CA HIS A 307 3.46 18.68 -11.64
C HIS A 307 4.22 17.35 -11.86
N ASP A 308 5.43 17.23 -11.28
CA ASP A 308 6.32 16.07 -11.40
C ASP A 308 6.76 15.72 -12.85
N SER A 309 6.43 16.55 -13.84
CA SER A 309 6.92 16.38 -15.22
C SER A 309 8.44 16.57 -15.30
N GLY A 310 9.06 15.86 -16.24
CA GLY A 310 10.52 15.85 -16.39
C GLY A 310 11.09 17.23 -16.73
N PHE A 311 12.42 17.39 -16.62
CA PHE A 311 13.11 18.64 -16.98
C PHE A 311 12.86 19.04 -18.46
N VAL A 312 11.95 20.00 -18.66
CA VAL A 312 11.52 20.48 -19.99
C VAL A 312 12.56 21.40 -20.60
N THR A 313 13.06 21.02 -21.78
CA THR A 313 14.05 21.79 -22.54
C THR A 313 13.72 21.80 -24.04
N GLU A 314 12.56 22.33 -24.42
CA GLU A 314 11.99 22.23 -25.77
C GLU A 314 12.98 22.69 -26.85
N ARG A 315 13.75 23.76 -26.61
CA ARG A 315 14.76 24.24 -27.57
C ARG A 315 15.96 23.32 -27.74
N ILE A 316 16.26 22.48 -26.75
CA ILE A 316 17.33 21.48 -26.84
C ILE A 316 16.77 20.20 -27.46
N ASP A 317 15.59 19.77 -27.00
CA ASP A 317 14.97 18.51 -27.39
C ASP A 317 14.57 18.49 -28.87
N LEU A 318 14.01 19.60 -29.36
CA LEU A 318 13.53 19.74 -30.73
C LEU A 318 14.57 20.25 -31.73
N ASP A 319 15.82 20.49 -31.31
CA ASP A 319 16.88 20.94 -32.21
C ASP A 319 17.41 19.76 -33.04
N PRO A 320 17.10 19.68 -34.35
CA PRO A 320 17.51 18.55 -35.18
C PRO A 320 19.02 18.59 -35.50
N ALA A 321 19.72 19.68 -35.19
CA ALA A 321 21.16 19.80 -35.40
C ALA A 321 21.99 19.14 -34.28
N LEU A 322 21.35 18.70 -33.19
CA LEU A 322 22.03 18.09 -32.05
C LEU A 322 21.85 16.58 -32.04
N SER A 323 22.96 15.86 -31.84
CA SER A 323 22.93 14.46 -31.42
C SER A 323 22.39 14.32 -29.99
N GLU A 324 21.94 13.13 -29.60
CA GLU A 324 21.45 12.86 -28.23
C GLU A 324 22.51 13.10 -27.16
N THR A 325 23.78 12.83 -27.46
CA THR A 325 24.92 13.16 -26.58
C THR A 325 25.04 14.67 -26.40
N GLU A 326 25.02 15.46 -27.48
CA GLU A 326 25.09 16.92 -27.41
C GLU A 326 23.88 17.53 -26.69
N LYS A 327 22.68 16.96 -26.89
CA LYS A 327 21.48 17.35 -26.14
C LYS A 327 21.67 17.12 -24.65
N THR A 328 22.16 15.94 -24.27
CA THR A 328 22.41 15.60 -22.87
C THR A 328 23.43 16.54 -22.24
N GLU A 329 24.56 16.80 -22.91
CA GLU A 329 25.55 17.77 -22.42
C GLU A 329 24.98 19.19 -22.29
N LYS A 330 24.15 19.64 -23.25
CA LYS A 330 23.49 20.94 -23.16
C LYS A 330 22.48 20.98 -22.00
N LYS A 331 21.74 19.89 -21.72
CA LYS A 331 20.85 19.79 -20.55
C LYS A 331 21.63 19.88 -19.24
N ILE A 332 22.78 19.18 -19.13
CA ILE A 332 23.67 19.27 -17.97
C ILE A 332 24.16 20.71 -17.76
N ARG A 333 24.66 21.36 -18.82
CA ARG A 333 25.11 22.76 -18.75
C ARG A 333 23.97 23.71 -18.37
N MET A 334 22.78 23.52 -18.93
CA MET A 334 21.58 24.31 -18.64
C MET A 334 21.16 24.17 -17.17
N LEU A 335 21.08 22.95 -16.65
CA LEU A 335 20.70 22.72 -15.26
C LEU A 335 21.74 23.30 -14.29
N GLY A 336 23.03 23.23 -14.63
CA GLY A 336 24.09 23.91 -13.88
C GLY A 336 23.98 25.44 -13.92
N GLU A 337 23.53 26.02 -15.05
CA GLU A 337 23.22 27.46 -15.15
C GLU A 337 22.02 27.84 -14.26
N VAL A 338 20.95 27.06 -14.29
CA VAL A 338 19.79 27.25 -13.42
C VAL A 338 20.19 27.30 -11.94
N ILE A 339 20.96 26.31 -11.46
CA ILE A 339 21.40 26.26 -10.06
C ILE A 339 22.24 27.49 -9.70
N ARG A 340 23.10 27.95 -10.62
CA ARG A 340 23.92 29.15 -10.41
C ARG A 340 23.05 30.41 -10.27
N ASP A 341 22.07 30.58 -11.15
CA ASP A 341 21.19 31.75 -11.17
C ASP A 341 20.27 31.77 -9.94
N GLN A 342 19.76 30.62 -9.51
CA GLN A 342 18.98 30.49 -8.27
C GLN A 342 19.82 30.85 -7.04
N ARG A 343 21.08 30.40 -6.97
CA ARG A 343 22.00 30.80 -5.90
C ARG A 343 22.27 32.29 -5.88
N GLN A 344 22.38 32.90 -7.06
CA GLN A 344 22.52 34.35 -7.17
C GLN A 344 21.26 35.07 -6.65
N ILE A 345 20.07 34.60 -6.99
CA ILE A 345 18.80 35.13 -6.46
C ILE A 345 18.77 35.08 -4.93
N ILE A 346 19.17 33.93 -4.33
CA ILE A 346 19.24 33.78 -2.86
C ILE A 346 20.19 34.82 -2.25
N ARG A 347 21.40 34.99 -2.80
CA ARG A 347 22.39 35.97 -2.30
C ARG A 347 21.90 37.40 -2.43
N GLU A 348 21.37 37.78 -3.59
CA GLU A 348 20.87 39.14 -3.85
C GLU A 348 19.69 39.51 -2.96
N THR A 349 18.85 38.53 -2.61
CA THR A 349 17.62 38.75 -1.86
C THR A 349 17.83 38.72 -0.35
N LEU A 350 18.64 37.78 0.15
CA LEU A 350 18.86 37.58 1.59
C LEU A 350 20.09 38.34 2.12
N GLY A 351 20.99 38.76 1.24
CA GLY A 351 22.32 39.26 1.61
C GLY A 351 23.30 38.12 1.95
N GLU A 352 24.60 38.40 1.88
CA GLU A 352 25.65 37.38 1.96
C GLU A 352 25.63 36.57 3.27
N GLU A 353 25.42 37.22 4.41
CA GLU A 353 25.39 36.54 5.71
C GLU A 353 24.27 35.49 5.76
N LYS A 354 23.03 35.89 5.50
CA LYS A 354 21.88 34.98 5.55
C LYS A 354 21.93 33.95 4.43
N ALA A 355 22.35 34.33 3.23
CA ALA A 355 22.50 33.40 2.11
C ALA A 355 23.57 32.34 2.37
N SER A 356 24.68 32.66 3.05
CA SER A 356 25.72 31.70 3.41
C SER A 356 25.29 30.64 4.42
N ARG A 357 24.25 30.94 5.22
CA ARG A 357 23.63 30.03 6.20
C ARG A 357 22.37 29.35 5.66
N ALA A 358 21.83 29.81 4.53
CA ALA A 358 20.61 29.27 3.95
C ALA A 358 20.84 27.83 3.49
N VAL A 359 20.02 26.90 3.99
CA VAL A 359 20.08 25.50 3.57
C VAL A 359 19.50 25.39 2.17
N GLN A 360 20.28 24.78 1.27
CA GLN A 360 19.89 24.52 -0.10
C GLN A 360 19.89 23.03 -0.34
N THR A 361 18.88 22.55 -1.05
CA THR A 361 18.65 21.13 -1.33
C THR A 361 18.60 20.90 -2.83
N PHE A 362 19.16 19.78 -3.27
CA PHE A 362 19.05 19.31 -4.65
C PHE A 362 18.63 17.84 -4.64
N ILE A 363 17.58 17.52 -5.39
CA ILE A 363 17.00 16.17 -5.42
C ILE A 363 17.19 15.61 -6.84
N PRO A 364 18.21 14.75 -7.07
CA PRO A 364 18.40 14.07 -8.35
C PRO A 364 17.33 12.98 -8.53
N TYR A 365 16.09 13.38 -8.81
CA TYR A 365 14.95 12.48 -8.93
C TYR A 365 14.67 12.10 -10.40
N LYS A 366 14.30 10.84 -10.63
CA LYS A 366 13.98 10.28 -11.95
C LYS A 366 15.04 10.61 -13.00
N GLU A 367 14.70 11.41 -14.02
CA GLU A 367 15.59 11.72 -15.13
C GLU A 367 16.78 12.59 -14.73
N VAL A 368 16.65 13.38 -13.65
CA VAL A 368 17.72 14.26 -13.16
C VAL A 368 18.87 13.45 -12.55
N LEU A 369 18.60 12.25 -12.02
CA LEU A 369 19.65 11.35 -11.54
C LEU A 369 20.64 11.00 -12.65
N SER A 370 20.15 10.74 -13.85
CA SER A 370 20.99 10.46 -15.02
C SER A 370 21.86 11.66 -15.41
N LEU A 371 21.33 12.89 -15.33
CA LEU A 371 22.10 14.11 -15.60
C LEU A 371 23.18 14.33 -14.53
N TYR A 372 22.85 14.08 -13.26
CA TYR A 372 23.84 14.09 -12.17
C TYR A 372 24.97 13.11 -12.44
N ASP A 373 24.60 11.89 -12.83
CA ASP A 373 25.53 10.80 -13.08
C ASP A 373 26.45 10.98 -14.26
N GLN A 374 26.03 11.78 -15.24
CA GLN A 374 26.79 12.14 -16.43
C GLN A 374 27.62 13.42 -16.26
N GLY A 375 27.69 13.98 -15.04
CA GLY A 375 28.66 15.01 -14.70
C GLY A 375 28.09 16.40 -14.40
N LEU A 376 26.82 16.53 -14.00
CA LEU A 376 26.33 17.78 -13.42
C LEU A 376 27.11 18.13 -12.15
N ASP A 377 27.80 19.27 -12.17
CA ASP A 377 28.52 19.77 -11.01
C ASP A 377 27.56 20.51 -10.05
N VAL A 378 27.40 19.98 -8.85
CA VAL A 378 26.55 20.54 -7.79
C VAL A 378 27.44 21.09 -6.67
N PRO A 379 27.34 22.39 -6.31
CA PRO A 379 28.15 23.00 -5.25
C PRO A 379 28.16 22.21 -3.94
N GLU A 380 29.36 22.05 -3.35
CA GLU A 380 29.62 21.17 -2.19
C GLU A 380 28.81 21.48 -0.92
N ASP A 381 28.28 22.70 -0.79
CA ASP A 381 27.46 23.15 0.34
C ASP A 381 25.97 22.78 0.21
N ILE A 382 25.53 22.30 -0.96
CA ILE A 382 24.14 21.89 -1.21
C ILE A 382 23.93 20.46 -0.72
N THR A 383 22.87 20.25 0.06
CA THR A 383 22.43 18.94 0.52
C THR A 383 21.86 18.14 -0.65
N LEU A 384 22.41 16.95 -0.91
CA LEU A 384 21.83 16.01 -1.88
C LEU A 384 20.76 15.16 -1.20
N ILE A 385 19.53 15.16 -1.70
CA ILE A 385 18.45 14.32 -1.16
C ILE A 385 18.27 13.11 -2.07
N TRP A 386 18.54 11.92 -1.55
CA TRP A 386 18.35 10.64 -2.23
C TRP A 386 16.94 10.13 -2.02
N VAL A 387 16.40 9.45 -3.03
CA VAL A 387 15.00 9.01 -3.05
C VAL A 387 14.94 7.49 -3.18
N ASP A 388 13.95 6.87 -2.56
CA ASP A 388 13.55 5.51 -2.89
C ASP A 388 12.90 5.45 -4.28
N ASP A 389 12.50 4.25 -4.70
CA ASP A 389 11.80 4.00 -5.96
C ASP A 389 10.29 4.24 -5.86
N ASN A 390 9.85 4.95 -4.81
CA ASN A 390 8.47 5.16 -4.40
C ASN A 390 7.75 3.92 -3.88
N PHE A 391 8.41 2.75 -3.77
CA PHE A 391 7.88 1.51 -3.19
C PHE A 391 8.73 1.03 -1.99
N GLY A 392 9.51 1.94 -1.40
CA GLY A 392 10.30 1.68 -0.23
C GLY A 392 11.62 0.99 -0.48
N TYR A 393 12.16 0.98 -1.71
CA TYR A 393 13.52 0.51 -2.00
C TYR A 393 14.42 1.68 -2.38
N MET A 394 15.53 1.88 -1.66
CA MET A 394 16.45 2.97 -2.00
C MET A 394 17.06 2.77 -3.39
N ARG A 395 16.91 3.77 -4.26
CA ARG A 395 17.52 3.74 -5.60
C ARG A 395 19.03 3.87 -5.54
N ARG A 396 19.54 4.67 -4.60
CA ARG A 396 20.96 4.96 -4.49
C ARG A 396 21.37 5.39 -3.10
N TYR A 397 22.59 5.01 -2.74
CA TYR A 397 23.33 5.50 -1.59
C TYR A 397 24.51 6.37 -2.05
N PRO A 398 24.92 7.38 -1.27
CA PRO A 398 26.05 8.24 -1.64
C PRO A 398 27.36 7.44 -1.66
N ASN A 399 28.18 7.67 -2.68
CA ASN A 399 29.54 7.14 -2.75
C ASN A 399 30.49 7.87 -1.76
N GLU A 400 31.75 7.42 -1.68
CA GLU A 400 32.77 8.01 -0.79
C GLU A 400 32.91 9.53 -0.94
N ARG A 401 32.91 10.06 -2.17
CA ARG A 401 33.01 11.49 -2.42
C ARG A 401 31.74 12.21 -1.98
N GLU A 402 30.57 11.66 -2.26
CA GLU A 402 29.27 12.21 -1.89
C GLU A 402 29.05 12.23 -0.37
N ARG A 403 29.62 11.26 0.36
CA ARG A 403 29.59 11.23 1.84
C ARG A 403 30.40 12.36 2.47
N CYS A 404 31.46 12.82 1.83
CA CYS A 404 32.35 13.88 2.32
C CYS A 404 31.85 15.31 2.01
N ARG A 405 30.71 15.46 1.33
CA ARG A 405 30.18 16.78 0.94
C ARG A 405 29.81 17.61 2.16
N LYS A 406 30.14 18.90 2.14
CA LYS A 406 29.85 19.83 3.26
C LYS A 406 28.35 19.99 3.51
N GLY A 407 27.56 19.97 2.45
CA GLY A 407 26.11 20.02 2.49
C GLY A 407 25.46 18.74 3.02
N GLY A 408 26.21 17.64 3.17
CA GLY A 408 25.71 16.35 3.60
C GLY A 408 24.66 15.74 2.65
N ASN A 409 23.99 14.70 3.13
CA ASN A 409 23.01 13.93 2.36
C ASN A 409 21.68 13.81 3.15
N GLY A 410 20.57 13.86 2.42
CA GLY A 410 19.22 13.69 2.92
C GLY A 410 18.46 12.55 2.23
N LEU A 411 17.28 12.25 2.76
CA LEU A 411 16.40 11.17 2.36
C LEU A 411 15.01 11.72 2.05
N TYR A 412 14.44 11.33 0.92
CA TYR A 412 13.02 11.38 0.63
C TYR A 412 12.50 9.94 0.49
N TYR A 413 11.52 9.55 1.30
CA TYR A 413 10.99 8.18 1.36
C TYR A 413 9.47 8.18 1.25
N HIS A 414 8.84 7.08 0.83
CA HIS A 414 7.39 7.00 0.63
C HIS A 414 6.68 6.03 1.58
N ALA A 415 5.56 6.50 2.16
CA ALA A 415 4.52 5.66 2.76
C ALA A 415 3.16 5.78 2.02
N SER A 416 3.09 6.67 1.03
CA SER A 416 1.98 6.91 0.12
C SER A 416 2.53 7.24 -1.27
N TYR A 417 1.87 6.79 -2.33
CA TYR A 417 2.27 7.15 -3.69
C TYR A 417 1.14 7.12 -4.72
N TRP A 418 0.84 8.28 -5.31
CA TRP A 418 0.07 8.37 -6.54
C TRP A 418 0.94 8.08 -7.77
N ALA A 419 1.01 6.79 -8.11
CA ALA A 419 1.77 6.29 -9.26
C ALA A 419 1.04 6.42 -10.61
N SER A 420 1.72 6.04 -11.70
CA SER A 420 1.12 5.71 -12.99
C SER A 420 -0.04 4.69 -12.89
N PRO A 421 -0.93 4.59 -13.90
CA PRO A 421 -2.12 3.76 -13.83
C PRO A 421 -1.84 2.33 -13.39
N GLY A 422 -2.55 1.89 -12.35
CA GLY A 422 -2.48 0.53 -11.81
C GLY A 422 -1.38 0.28 -10.78
N MET A 423 -0.59 1.29 -10.39
CA MET A 423 0.53 1.12 -9.44
C MET A 423 0.37 1.90 -8.13
N SER A 424 -0.62 2.80 -8.02
CA SER A 424 -0.81 3.65 -6.83
C SER A 424 -1.14 2.83 -5.58
N TYR A 425 -0.73 3.33 -4.41
CA TYR A 425 -1.18 2.83 -3.11
C TYR A 425 -1.35 4.03 -2.17
N LEU A 426 -2.58 4.25 -1.74
CA LEU A 426 -3.03 5.51 -1.13
C LEU A 426 -4.00 5.31 0.04
N PHE A 427 -4.65 4.14 0.13
CA PHE A 427 -5.62 3.88 1.19
C PHE A 427 -4.93 3.71 2.55
N PHE A 428 -3.86 2.93 2.60
CA PHE A 428 -2.95 2.84 3.75
C PHE A 428 -1.61 2.26 3.32
N ASN A 429 -0.57 2.50 4.12
CA ASN A 429 0.75 1.97 3.84
C ASN A 429 0.73 0.43 3.91
N SER A 430 1.23 -0.18 2.84
CA SER A 430 1.36 -1.63 2.67
C SER A 430 2.83 -2.04 2.48
N ILE A 431 3.77 -1.11 2.73
CA ILE A 431 5.19 -1.39 2.89
C ILE A 431 5.44 -1.71 4.37
N PRO A 432 5.98 -2.88 4.72
CA PRO A 432 6.24 -3.24 6.11
C PRO A 432 7.23 -2.29 6.79
N LEU A 433 6.99 -1.94 8.06
CA LEU A 433 7.97 -1.21 8.87
C LEU A 433 9.30 -1.96 9.02
N ALA A 434 9.30 -3.29 8.84
CA ALA A 434 10.53 -4.08 8.79
C ALA A 434 11.39 -3.71 7.56
N GLN A 435 10.77 -3.47 6.40
CA GLN A 435 11.46 -2.97 5.21
C GLN A 435 11.91 -1.53 5.42
N THR A 436 11.02 -0.66 5.90
CA THR A 436 11.33 0.74 6.18
C THR A 436 12.52 0.86 7.14
N GLY A 437 12.48 0.18 8.29
CA GLY A 437 13.57 0.21 9.27
C GLY A 437 14.90 -0.30 8.70
N ASN A 438 14.85 -1.31 7.82
CA ASN A 438 16.05 -1.81 7.14
C ASN A 438 16.64 -0.79 6.16
N GLU A 439 15.82 -0.13 5.33
CA GLU A 439 16.31 0.93 4.44
C GLU A 439 16.81 2.15 5.23
N LEU A 440 16.11 2.58 6.29
CA LEU A 440 16.56 3.68 7.15
C LEU A 440 17.91 3.40 7.82
N LYS A 441 18.14 2.14 8.23
CA LYS A 441 19.44 1.69 8.71
C LYS A 441 20.51 1.86 7.65
N LYS A 442 20.28 1.35 6.44
CA LYS A 442 21.22 1.48 5.31
C LYS A 442 21.48 2.94 4.93
N CYS A 443 20.46 3.80 4.96
CA CYS A 443 20.59 5.23 4.74
C CYS A 443 21.54 5.87 5.76
N TRP A 444 21.30 5.63 7.06
CA TRP A 444 22.13 6.17 8.12
C TRP A 444 23.58 5.67 8.04
N GLU A 445 23.78 4.35 7.89
CA GLU A 445 25.09 3.71 7.77
C GLU A 445 25.86 4.20 6.52
N SER A 446 25.14 4.58 5.47
CA SER A 446 25.73 5.12 4.23
C SER A 446 25.94 6.64 4.25
N GLY A 447 25.71 7.34 5.36
CA GLY A 447 25.97 8.78 5.46
C GLY A 447 24.84 9.70 5.00
N ILE A 448 23.61 9.18 4.86
CA ILE A 448 22.39 9.97 4.65
C ILE A 448 21.84 10.39 6.03
N GLN A 449 22.39 11.46 6.59
CA GLN A 449 22.24 11.78 8.02
C GLN A 449 21.70 13.19 8.30
N ARG A 450 21.55 14.05 7.28
CA ARG A 450 21.25 15.48 7.49
C ARG A 450 19.75 15.79 7.54
N LEU A 451 18.99 15.30 6.58
CA LEU A 451 17.58 15.69 6.37
C LEU A 451 16.76 14.50 5.91
N TRP A 452 15.73 14.11 6.64
CA TRP A 452 14.83 13.00 6.29
C TRP A 452 13.39 13.49 6.20
N VAL A 453 12.72 13.20 5.08
CA VAL A 453 11.31 13.54 4.84
C VAL A 453 10.54 12.33 4.31
N LEU A 454 9.37 12.08 4.87
CA LEU A 454 8.47 10.98 4.50
C LEU A 454 7.25 11.51 3.76
N ASN A 455 6.94 10.99 2.58
CA ASN A 455 5.62 11.16 1.95
C ASN A 455 4.57 10.43 2.78
N VAL A 456 3.64 11.20 3.36
CA VAL A 456 2.58 10.67 4.24
C VAL A 456 1.19 10.83 3.64
N GLY A 457 1.07 11.05 2.33
CA GLY A 457 -0.22 11.22 1.70
C GLY A 457 -1.04 12.34 2.35
N ALA A 458 -2.32 12.08 2.55
CA ALA A 458 -3.28 12.91 3.29
C ALA A 458 -3.13 12.86 4.82
N LEU A 459 -1.99 12.42 5.36
CA LEU A 459 -1.67 12.18 6.79
C LEU A 459 -2.36 10.95 7.41
N LYS A 460 -3.69 10.86 7.35
CA LYS A 460 -4.43 9.69 7.86
C LYS A 460 -4.66 8.69 6.70
N PRO A 461 -4.60 7.37 6.95
CA PRO A 461 -4.36 6.68 8.21
C PRO A 461 -2.89 6.19 8.35
N LEU A 462 -1.89 7.07 8.25
CA LEU A 462 -0.46 6.72 8.27
C LEU A 462 0.24 7.03 9.60
N GLU A 463 -0.51 7.05 10.70
CA GLU A 463 -0.03 7.49 12.01
C GLU A 463 1.13 6.63 12.53
N LEU A 464 1.00 5.31 12.41
CA LEU A 464 2.01 4.35 12.84
C LEU A 464 3.32 4.50 12.05
N ASP A 465 3.21 4.68 10.73
CA ASP A 465 4.33 4.79 9.80
C ASP A 465 5.11 6.10 10.00
N LEU A 466 4.37 7.20 10.15
CA LEU A 466 4.89 8.52 10.42
C LEU A 466 5.66 8.55 11.75
N GLU A 467 5.08 8.01 12.83
CA GLU A 467 5.77 7.99 14.12
C GLU A 467 7.00 7.07 14.11
N PHE A 468 6.95 5.92 13.44
CA PHE A 468 8.12 5.04 13.30
C PHE A 468 9.27 5.78 12.63
N PHE A 469 9.00 6.45 11.51
CA PHE A 469 10.01 7.19 10.75
C PHE A 469 10.65 8.31 11.57
N LEU A 470 9.85 9.13 12.28
CA LEU A 470 10.38 10.24 13.08
C LEU A 470 11.14 9.76 14.32
N ARG A 471 10.67 8.71 15.01
CA ARG A 471 11.40 8.13 16.15
C ARG A 471 12.70 7.47 15.72
N TYR A 472 12.71 6.82 14.56
CA TYR A 472 13.95 6.31 13.96
C TYR A 472 14.91 7.47 13.70
N ALA A 473 14.47 8.53 13.01
CA ALA A 473 15.31 9.69 12.68
C ALA A 473 15.89 10.39 13.93
N TRP A 474 15.12 10.46 15.02
CA TRP A 474 15.59 11.02 16.30
C TRP A 474 16.77 10.24 16.89
N SER A 475 16.80 8.91 16.69
CA SER A 475 17.74 7.98 17.34
C SER A 475 18.55 7.14 16.35
N ALA A 476 18.68 7.60 15.10
CA ALA A 476 19.25 6.83 14.00
C ALA A 476 20.69 6.37 14.26
N GLY A 477 21.49 7.15 14.99
CA GLY A 477 22.87 6.84 15.38
C GLY A 477 23.02 6.09 16.71
N ARG A 478 21.93 5.88 17.45
CA ARG A 478 21.94 5.24 18.78
C ARG A 478 21.37 3.83 18.73
N GLU A 479 21.89 2.91 19.54
CA GLU A 479 21.26 1.60 19.72
C GLU A 479 19.94 1.75 20.49
N CYS A 480 18.83 1.78 19.77
CA CYS A 480 17.48 1.99 20.32
C CYS A 480 16.49 1.04 19.64
N ARG A 481 16.28 -0.13 20.26
CA ARG A 481 15.39 -1.17 19.70
C ARG A 481 13.96 -0.68 19.52
N GLU A 482 13.45 0.08 20.49
CA GLU A 482 12.09 0.65 20.47
C GLU A 482 11.81 1.57 19.28
N ALA A 483 12.83 2.23 18.74
CA ALA A 483 12.69 3.13 17.58
C ALA A 483 13.06 2.48 16.25
N LYS A 484 13.73 1.32 16.27
CA LYS A 484 14.37 0.74 15.08
C LYS A 484 13.82 -0.63 14.68
N GLU A 485 13.40 -1.45 15.64
CA GLU A 485 12.83 -2.77 15.38
C GLU A 485 11.31 -2.67 15.28
N ALA A 486 10.77 -2.91 14.09
CA ALA A 486 9.33 -2.77 13.81
C ALA A 486 8.42 -3.46 14.84
N GLN A 487 8.74 -4.69 15.24
CA GLN A 487 7.95 -5.44 16.22
C GLN A 487 7.96 -4.81 17.61
N VAL A 488 9.13 -4.38 18.08
CA VAL A 488 9.28 -3.73 19.40
C VAL A 488 8.60 -2.37 19.37
N PHE A 489 8.78 -1.61 18.28
CA PHE A 489 8.12 -0.32 18.10
C PHE A 489 6.59 -0.46 18.15
N VAL A 490 5.99 -1.41 17.42
CA VAL A 490 4.52 -1.58 17.42
C VAL A 490 4.02 -2.02 18.79
N GLU A 491 4.74 -2.91 19.48
CA GLU A 491 4.41 -3.30 20.84
C GLU A 491 4.36 -2.08 21.78
N GLU A 492 5.41 -1.26 21.78
CA GLU A 492 5.48 -0.08 22.64
C GLU A 492 4.52 1.03 22.19
N TRP A 493 4.31 1.19 20.90
CA TRP A 493 3.35 2.16 20.36
C TRP A 493 1.92 1.85 20.82
N ILE A 494 1.52 0.59 20.78
CA ILE A 494 0.21 0.15 21.30
C ILE A 494 0.15 0.32 22.82
N ASN A 495 1.21 -0.06 23.56
CA ASN A 495 1.23 0.06 25.02
C ASN A 495 1.21 1.51 25.52
N ARG A 496 1.81 2.44 24.75
CA ARG A 496 1.77 3.88 25.06
C ARG A 496 0.36 4.45 24.85
N ASN A 497 -0.30 4.10 23.74
CA ASN A 497 -1.61 4.65 23.38
C ASN A 497 -2.80 3.93 24.03
N PHE A 498 -2.69 2.64 24.36
CA PHE A 498 -3.80 1.79 24.80
C PHE A 498 -3.50 1.01 26.09
N SER A 499 -4.55 0.77 26.88
CA SER A 499 -4.42 0.17 28.20
C SER A 499 -4.32 -1.36 28.14
N GLY A 500 -3.96 -1.99 29.25
CA GLY A 500 -3.99 -3.45 29.37
C GLY A 500 -2.84 -4.21 28.69
N LYS A 501 -1.76 -3.53 28.28
CA LYS A 501 -0.51 -4.10 27.72
C LYS A 501 -0.75 -5.05 26.54
N LYS A 502 -1.56 -4.61 25.57
CA LYS A 502 -1.94 -5.43 24.40
C LYS A 502 -0.88 -5.43 23.30
N GLY A 503 0.21 -4.67 23.47
CA GLY A 503 1.21 -4.40 22.44
C GLY A 503 1.81 -5.63 21.80
N LYS A 504 2.23 -6.63 22.58
CA LYS A 504 2.82 -7.86 22.02
C LYS A 504 1.89 -8.58 21.04
N ARG A 505 0.63 -8.78 21.43
CA ARG A 505 -0.39 -9.41 20.56
C ARG A 505 -0.64 -8.58 19.31
N ALA A 506 -0.74 -7.26 19.45
CA ALA A 506 -0.93 -6.35 18.33
C ALA A 506 0.30 -6.33 17.38
N ALA A 507 1.53 -6.41 17.90
CA ALA A 507 2.75 -6.46 17.10
C ALA A 507 2.82 -7.75 16.24
N GLU A 508 2.44 -8.89 16.82
CA GLU A 508 2.32 -10.16 16.11
C GLU A 508 1.26 -10.06 14.99
N VAL A 509 0.10 -9.47 15.29
CA VAL A 509 -0.96 -9.21 14.30
C VAL A 509 -0.45 -8.30 13.17
N TYR A 510 0.19 -7.18 13.52
CA TYR A 510 0.75 -6.23 12.56
C TYR A 510 1.80 -6.88 11.66
N GLY A 511 2.74 -7.64 12.22
CA GLY A 511 3.83 -8.27 11.45
C GLY A 511 3.28 -9.19 10.37
N ARG A 512 2.29 -10.02 10.71
CA ARG A 512 1.60 -10.89 9.74
C ARG A 512 0.78 -10.10 8.73
N PHE A 513 0.06 -9.07 9.18
CA PHE A 513 -0.73 -8.19 8.32
C PHE A 513 0.14 -7.50 7.26
N ALA A 514 1.28 -6.95 7.68
CA ALA A 514 2.22 -6.27 6.80
C ALA A 514 2.79 -7.21 5.73
N GLN A 515 3.21 -8.42 6.10
CA GLN A 515 3.70 -9.42 5.13
C GLN A 515 2.65 -9.81 4.09
N LEU A 516 1.40 -10.01 4.51
CA LEU A 516 0.34 -10.37 3.58
C LEU A 516 0.05 -9.22 2.61
N ASN A 517 -0.05 -7.99 3.09
CA ASN A 517 -0.32 -6.84 2.22
C ASN A 517 0.89 -6.39 1.39
N ASN A 518 2.13 -6.79 1.75
CA ASN A 518 3.28 -6.52 0.89
C ASN A 518 3.21 -7.33 -0.41
N VAL A 519 2.82 -8.62 -0.34
CA VAL A 519 2.61 -9.51 -1.51
C VAL A 519 1.67 -8.90 -2.54
N CYS A 520 0.59 -8.30 -2.08
CA CYS A 520 -0.38 -7.62 -2.92
C CYS A 520 -1.11 -6.57 -2.08
N LYS A 521 -0.88 -5.30 -2.44
CA LYS A 521 -1.55 -4.16 -1.83
C LYS A 521 -3.05 -4.21 -2.13
N PRO A 522 -3.94 -3.75 -1.23
CA PRO A 522 -5.38 -3.77 -1.46
C PRO A 522 -5.80 -3.13 -2.79
N GLU A 523 -5.15 -2.04 -3.19
CA GLU A 523 -5.40 -1.28 -4.43
C GLU A 523 -4.94 -2.02 -5.69
N HIS A 524 -4.04 -2.99 -5.54
CA HIS A 524 -3.46 -3.79 -6.61
C HIS A 524 -4.19 -5.11 -6.82
N LEU A 525 -5.19 -5.40 -5.98
CA LEU A 525 -5.97 -6.62 -6.10
C LEU A 525 -6.80 -6.59 -7.38
N LYS A 526 -6.66 -7.66 -8.18
CA LYS A 526 -7.39 -7.90 -9.43
C LYS A 526 -8.00 -9.30 -9.42
N ALA A 527 -8.92 -9.55 -10.35
CA ALA A 527 -9.53 -10.87 -10.50
C ALA A 527 -8.46 -11.95 -10.76
N ALA A 528 -8.66 -13.13 -10.20
CA ALA A 528 -7.77 -14.29 -10.28
C ALA A 528 -6.32 -14.05 -9.80
N ARG A 529 -6.08 -13.04 -8.95
CA ARG A 529 -4.74 -12.70 -8.45
C ARG A 529 -4.08 -13.81 -7.63
N PHE A 530 -4.86 -14.63 -6.91
CA PHE A 530 -4.34 -15.75 -6.13
C PHE A 530 -5.01 -17.04 -6.58
N SER A 531 -4.22 -18.10 -6.77
CA SER A 531 -4.73 -19.35 -7.33
C SER A 531 -5.66 -20.08 -6.35
N GLN A 532 -6.76 -20.63 -6.85
CA GLN A 532 -7.66 -21.49 -6.06
C GLN A 532 -7.40 -22.99 -6.26
N THR A 533 -6.42 -23.34 -7.10
CA THR A 533 -6.14 -24.73 -7.50
C THR A 533 -4.66 -25.11 -7.53
N SER A 534 -3.75 -24.13 -7.57
CA SER A 534 -2.30 -24.37 -7.62
C SER A 534 -1.76 -24.68 -6.23
N TYR A 535 -1.08 -25.81 -6.08
CA TYR A 535 -0.53 -26.27 -4.79
C TYR A 535 -1.54 -26.18 -3.63
N GLY A 536 -2.78 -26.60 -3.89
CA GLY A 536 -3.91 -26.40 -2.98
C GLY A 536 -4.73 -25.17 -3.34
N ASN A 537 -5.10 -24.38 -2.34
CA ASN A 537 -5.87 -23.14 -2.52
C ASN A 537 -5.21 -21.97 -1.82
N GLU A 538 -4.26 -21.38 -2.52
CA GLU A 538 -3.49 -20.21 -2.11
C GLU A 538 -4.38 -19.06 -1.65
N ALA A 539 -5.44 -18.76 -2.42
CA ALA A 539 -6.37 -17.68 -2.09
C ALA A 539 -7.11 -17.93 -0.77
N ALA A 540 -7.50 -19.19 -0.49
CA ALA A 540 -8.13 -19.55 0.78
C ALA A 540 -7.16 -19.45 1.96
N ARG A 541 -5.89 -19.85 1.79
CA ARG A 541 -4.86 -19.69 2.84
C ARG A 541 -4.64 -18.23 3.21
N ARG A 542 -4.54 -17.37 2.20
CA ARG A 542 -4.45 -15.93 2.42
C ARG A 542 -5.65 -15.41 3.21
N LEU A 543 -6.86 -15.81 2.81
CA LEU A 543 -8.09 -15.34 3.44
C LEU A 543 -8.27 -15.89 4.87
N GLU A 544 -7.92 -17.15 5.11
CA GLU A 544 -7.89 -17.79 6.44
C GLU A 544 -7.01 -16.98 7.40
N GLU A 545 -5.80 -16.64 6.95
CA GLU A 545 -4.85 -15.87 7.75
C GLU A 545 -5.35 -14.45 8.03
N LEU A 546 -5.84 -13.72 7.02
CA LEU A 546 -6.45 -12.41 7.24
C LEU A 546 -7.63 -12.49 8.24
N GLY A 547 -8.47 -13.52 8.16
CA GLY A 547 -9.57 -13.74 9.11
C GLY A 547 -9.08 -14.01 10.53
N LYS A 548 -7.98 -14.75 10.72
CA LYS A 548 -7.35 -14.94 12.05
C LYS A 548 -6.86 -13.61 12.63
N LEU A 549 -6.23 -12.76 11.80
CA LEU A 549 -5.72 -11.45 12.21
C LEU A 549 -6.86 -10.50 12.59
N VAL A 550 -7.94 -10.46 11.81
CA VAL A 550 -9.14 -9.65 12.11
C VAL A 550 -9.74 -10.07 13.45
N ARG A 551 -10.02 -11.36 13.64
CA ARG A 551 -10.59 -11.85 14.92
C ARG A 551 -9.71 -11.51 16.11
N GLU A 552 -8.38 -11.59 15.96
CA GLU A 552 -7.48 -11.24 17.05
C GLU A 552 -7.47 -9.73 17.32
N GLY A 553 -7.49 -8.89 16.28
CA GLY A 553 -7.67 -7.44 16.42
C GLY A 553 -9.01 -7.07 17.08
N GLU A 554 -10.10 -7.74 16.71
CA GLU A 554 -11.43 -7.55 17.30
C GLU A 554 -11.46 -7.96 18.78
N ARG A 555 -10.80 -9.05 19.16
CA ARG A 555 -10.64 -9.43 20.58
C ARG A 555 -9.87 -8.38 21.36
N ILE A 556 -8.76 -7.88 20.82
CA ILE A 556 -8.00 -6.80 21.47
C ILE A 556 -8.92 -5.59 21.67
N TRP A 557 -9.67 -5.20 20.65
CA TRP A 557 -10.62 -4.09 20.70
C TRP A 557 -11.73 -4.30 21.76
N GLU A 558 -12.31 -5.50 21.85
CA GLU A 558 -13.34 -5.81 22.85
C GLU A 558 -12.79 -5.78 24.29
N GLU A 559 -11.52 -6.16 24.47
CA GLU A 559 -10.82 -6.10 25.75
C GLU A 559 -10.45 -4.66 26.19
N LEU A 560 -10.50 -3.67 25.28
CA LEU A 560 -10.19 -2.28 25.62
C LEU A 560 -11.37 -1.58 26.32
N PRO A 561 -11.10 -0.60 27.21
CA PRO A 561 -12.10 0.31 27.73
C PRO A 561 -12.84 1.05 26.62
N GLU A 562 -14.13 1.34 26.83
CA GLU A 562 -15.00 1.97 25.82
C GLU A 562 -14.40 3.25 25.22
N GLN A 563 -13.82 4.11 26.06
CA GLN A 563 -13.20 5.36 25.62
C GLN A 563 -11.94 5.19 24.72
N GLU A 564 -11.30 4.02 24.71
CA GLU A 564 -10.12 3.72 23.90
C GLU A 564 -10.46 3.01 22.58
N ARG A 565 -11.69 2.47 22.46
CA ARG A 565 -12.10 1.61 21.34
C ARG A 565 -12.14 2.34 20.00
N GLU A 566 -12.65 3.56 19.95
CA GLU A 566 -12.70 4.36 18.72
C GLU A 566 -11.31 4.69 18.18
N ALA A 567 -10.39 5.12 19.06
CA ALA A 567 -9.00 5.39 18.72
C ALA A 567 -8.27 4.11 18.24
N PHE A 568 -8.47 2.97 18.91
CA PHE A 568 -7.88 1.71 18.46
C PHE A 568 -8.45 1.27 17.11
N PHE A 569 -9.74 1.53 16.89
CA PHE A 569 -10.39 1.21 15.63
C PHE A 569 -9.75 1.97 14.47
N GLU A 570 -9.66 3.31 14.57
CA GLU A 570 -9.17 4.13 13.46
C GLU A 570 -7.67 3.96 13.21
N LEU A 571 -6.87 3.73 14.27
CA LEU A 571 -5.41 3.65 14.16
C LEU A 571 -4.91 2.26 13.77
N PHE A 572 -5.66 1.20 14.09
CA PHE A 572 -5.19 -0.18 13.96
C PHE A 572 -6.21 -1.14 13.32
N LEU A 573 -7.41 -1.29 13.92
CA LEU A 573 -8.35 -2.35 13.52
C LEU A 573 -8.93 -2.16 12.10
N MET A 574 -9.23 -0.91 11.72
CA MET A 574 -9.83 -0.58 10.43
C MET A 574 -9.03 -1.17 9.26
N LYS A 575 -7.70 -1.07 9.30
CA LYS A 575 -6.80 -1.57 8.25
C LYS A 575 -6.88 -3.09 8.09
N LEU A 576 -6.98 -3.81 9.21
CA LEU A 576 -7.14 -5.27 9.22
C LEU A 576 -8.45 -5.68 8.54
N GLN A 577 -9.54 -5.06 8.95
CA GLN A 577 -10.89 -5.35 8.44
C GLN A 577 -11.04 -4.95 6.98
N ALA A 578 -10.53 -3.78 6.58
CA ALA A 578 -10.51 -3.33 5.19
C ALA A 578 -9.78 -4.33 4.28
N SER A 579 -8.55 -4.73 4.66
CA SER A 579 -7.77 -5.73 3.92
C SER A 579 -8.54 -7.06 3.80
N PHE A 580 -9.15 -7.53 4.89
CA PHE A 580 -9.95 -8.76 4.88
C PHE A 580 -11.19 -8.66 3.96
N PHE A 581 -12.02 -7.62 4.09
CA PHE A 581 -13.24 -7.47 3.30
C PHE A 581 -12.95 -7.36 1.80
N ILE A 582 -11.90 -6.61 1.42
CA ILE A 582 -11.47 -6.51 0.02
C ILE A 582 -11.03 -7.88 -0.49
N ASN A 583 -10.10 -8.56 0.19
CA ASN A 583 -9.64 -9.90 -0.22
C ASN A 583 -10.77 -10.94 -0.25
N ALA A 584 -11.70 -10.90 0.71
CA ALA A 584 -12.86 -11.77 0.74
C ALA A 584 -13.78 -11.54 -0.46
N SER A 585 -14.07 -10.28 -0.80
CA SER A 585 -14.91 -9.96 -1.95
C SER A 585 -14.34 -10.53 -3.26
N PHE A 586 -13.03 -10.40 -3.47
CA PHE A 586 -12.34 -10.93 -4.65
C PHE A 586 -12.26 -12.45 -4.63
N TYR A 587 -11.91 -13.07 -3.49
CA TYR A 587 -11.89 -14.53 -3.35
C TYR A 587 -13.22 -15.15 -3.78
N TYR A 588 -14.33 -14.62 -3.27
CA TYR A 588 -15.66 -15.16 -3.57
C TYR A 588 -16.13 -14.81 -4.99
N ALA A 589 -15.71 -13.69 -5.57
CA ALA A 589 -15.98 -13.40 -6.98
C ALA A 589 -15.24 -14.38 -7.91
N ASP A 590 -13.94 -14.60 -7.70
CA ASP A 590 -13.14 -15.57 -8.43
C ASP A 590 -13.70 -17.00 -8.24
N ARG A 591 -14.12 -17.31 -7.01
CA ARG A 591 -14.76 -18.59 -6.69
C ARG A 591 -16.06 -18.75 -7.46
N SER A 592 -16.85 -17.69 -7.61
CA SER A 592 -18.08 -17.70 -8.40
C SER A 592 -17.79 -18.03 -9.86
N CYS A 593 -16.77 -17.41 -10.45
CA CYS A 593 -16.35 -17.68 -11.82
C CYS A 593 -15.90 -19.13 -12.00
N LEU A 594 -15.03 -19.62 -11.10
CA LEU A 594 -14.55 -21.01 -11.11
C LEU A 594 -15.68 -22.03 -10.92
N CYS A 595 -16.64 -21.74 -10.04
CA CYS A 595 -17.81 -22.59 -9.83
C CYS A 595 -18.67 -22.64 -11.09
N TRP A 596 -18.90 -21.50 -11.73
CA TRP A 596 -19.66 -21.42 -12.97
C TRP A 596 -19.00 -22.25 -14.08
N GLU A 597 -17.68 -22.12 -14.26
CA GLU A 597 -16.91 -22.88 -15.26
C GLU A 597 -16.99 -24.40 -15.05
N ARG A 598 -17.03 -24.84 -13.79
CA ARG A 598 -17.18 -26.26 -13.41
C ARG A 598 -18.61 -26.79 -13.58
N GLY A 599 -19.59 -25.92 -13.79
CA GLY A 599 -21.01 -26.27 -13.75
C GLY A 599 -21.61 -26.32 -12.34
N ALA A 600 -20.91 -25.83 -11.31
CA ALA A 600 -21.36 -25.76 -9.92
C ALA A 600 -22.28 -24.54 -9.70
N MET A 601 -23.41 -24.51 -10.42
CA MET A 601 -24.21 -23.31 -10.63
C MET A 601 -24.78 -22.71 -9.33
N ARG A 602 -25.25 -23.53 -8.37
CA ARG A 602 -25.73 -23.01 -7.07
C ARG A 602 -24.60 -22.44 -6.21
N ALA A 603 -23.40 -23.00 -6.32
CA ALA A 603 -22.24 -22.47 -5.60
C ALA A 603 -21.80 -21.14 -6.20
N ALA A 604 -21.88 -20.98 -7.53
CA ALA A 604 -21.63 -19.71 -8.19
C ALA A 604 -22.55 -18.58 -7.66
N ASP A 605 -23.86 -18.86 -7.51
CA ASP A 605 -24.80 -17.89 -6.91
C ASP A 605 -24.44 -17.55 -5.45
N GLY A 606 -24.14 -18.57 -4.64
CA GLY A 606 -23.77 -18.38 -3.24
C GLY A 606 -22.50 -17.54 -3.10
N CYS A 607 -21.47 -17.82 -3.89
CA CYS A 607 -20.23 -17.06 -3.89
C CYS A 607 -20.43 -15.62 -4.39
N THR A 608 -21.28 -15.39 -5.39
CA THR A 608 -21.66 -14.04 -5.82
C THR A 608 -22.27 -13.22 -4.67
N GLU A 609 -23.19 -13.81 -3.90
CA GLU A 609 -23.82 -13.11 -2.78
C GLU A 609 -22.86 -12.85 -1.62
N VAL A 610 -21.97 -13.81 -1.30
CA VAL A 610 -20.93 -13.59 -0.28
C VAL A 610 -19.98 -12.48 -0.71
N SER A 611 -19.54 -12.45 -1.98
CA SER A 611 -18.70 -11.38 -2.53
C SER A 611 -19.34 -10.00 -2.34
N ARG A 612 -20.62 -9.87 -2.71
CA ARG A 612 -21.39 -8.63 -2.53
C ARG A 612 -21.52 -8.24 -1.05
N ARG A 613 -21.78 -9.20 -0.17
CA ARG A 613 -21.87 -8.96 1.27
C ARG A 613 -20.54 -8.42 1.83
N MET A 614 -19.41 -8.94 1.37
CA MET A 614 -18.09 -8.47 1.82
C MET A 614 -17.76 -7.06 1.27
N ASP A 615 -18.10 -6.76 0.02
CA ASP A 615 -17.97 -5.38 -0.51
C ASP A 615 -18.89 -4.39 0.24
N ARG A 616 -20.12 -4.81 0.59
CA ARG A 616 -20.99 -4.00 1.46
C ARG A 616 -20.35 -3.74 2.83
N LYS A 617 -19.67 -4.71 3.43
CA LYS A 617 -18.96 -4.53 4.72
C LYS A 617 -17.84 -3.51 4.62
N LYS A 618 -17.11 -3.46 3.50
CA LYS A 618 -16.14 -2.41 3.20
C LYS A 618 -16.82 -1.02 3.16
N LYS A 619 -17.94 -0.89 2.45
CA LYS A 619 -18.71 0.38 2.38
C LYS A 619 -19.26 0.81 3.75
N GLU A 620 -19.78 -0.13 4.54
CA GLU A 620 -20.25 0.13 5.92
C GLU A 620 -19.10 0.59 6.84
N LEU A 621 -17.91 -0.02 6.72
CA LEU A 621 -16.69 0.37 7.44
C LEU A 621 -16.28 1.82 7.09
N LEU A 622 -16.24 2.17 5.81
CA LEU A 622 -15.85 3.50 5.34
C LEU A 622 -16.88 4.57 5.75
N TYR A 623 -18.17 4.25 5.66
CA TYR A 623 -19.23 5.13 6.15
C TYR A 623 -19.11 5.36 7.65
N TYR A 624 -18.88 4.32 8.44
CA TYR A 624 -18.66 4.46 9.88
C TYR A 624 -17.48 5.37 10.20
N TYR A 625 -16.34 5.17 9.52
CA TYR A 625 -15.13 5.98 9.73
C TYR A 625 -15.38 7.48 9.45
N ASN A 626 -16.06 7.80 8.35
CA ASN A 626 -16.24 9.19 7.92
C ASN A 626 -17.42 9.88 8.63
N GLU A 627 -18.56 9.20 8.75
CA GLU A 627 -19.84 9.84 9.10
C GLU A 627 -20.31 9.56 10.53
N VAL A 628 -19.75 8.55 11.21
CA VAL A 628 -20.21 8.11 12.55
C VAL A 628 -19.14 8.30 13.61
N LEU A 629 -17.92 7.86 13.34
CA LEU A 629 -16.78 7.92 14.26
C LEU A 629 -16.58 9.36 14.74
N LYS A 630 -16.59 9.57 16.06
CA LYS A 630 -16.46 10.89 16.70
C LYS A 630 -17.39 11.95 16.10
N GLU A 631 -18.66 11.59 15.91
CA GLU A 631 -19.70 12.50 15.39
C GLU A 631 -19.35 13.09 14.01
N GLY A 632 -18.65 12.31 13.16
CA GLY A 632 -18.30 12.71 11.80
C GLY A 632 -17.06 13.59 11.71
N LYS A 633 -16.24 13.68 12.78
CA LYS A 633 -14.98 14.44 12.81
C LYS A 633 -14.06 14.14 11.62
N TRP A 634 -14.09 12.91 11.12
CA TRP A 634 -13.22 12.45 10.04
C TRP A 634 -13.90 12.43 8.67
N SER A 635 -15.10 13.01 8.52
CA SER A 635 -15.78 13.05 7.22
C SER A 635 -14.91 13.70 6.16
N GLY A 636 -14.60 12.92 5.11
CA GLY A 636 -13.83 13.36 3.96
C GLY A 636 -12.34 12.99 3.96
N ILE A 637 -11.81 12.46 5.07
CA ILE A 637 -10.37 12.16 5.18
C ILE A 637 -10.00 10.74 4.73
N LEU A 638 -10.96 9.83 4.64
CA LEU A 638 -10.72 8.42 4.29
C LEU A 638 -11.75 7.93 3.27
N THR A 639 -11.57 8.31 2.01
CA THR A 639 -12.50 8.05 0.91
C THR A 639 -11.81 7.29 -0.24
N PRO A 640 -11.20 6.12 0.03
CA PRO A 640 -10.35 5.41 -0.93
C PRO A 640 -11.09 4.90 -2.16
N GLU A 641 -12.41 5.04 -2.21
CA GLU A 641 -13.29 4.65 -3.31
C GLU A 641 -13.69 5.84 -4.20
N SER A 642 -13.31 7.06 -3.82
CA SER A 642 -13.57 8.32 -4.53
C SER A 642 -12.33 8.81 -5.29
N PHE A 643 -12.53 9.77 -6.19
CA PHE A 643 -11.47 10.50 -6.89
C PHE A 643 -11.59 12.00 -6.56
N SER A 644 -10.50 12.76 -6.44
CA SER A 644 -9.07 12.35 -6.41
C SER A 644 -8.71 11.77 -5.05
N PRO A 645 -7.85 10.73 -4.93
CA PRO A 645 -6.92 10.13 -5.90
C PRO A 645 -7.39 8.72 -6.41
N PRO A 646 -6.64 7.86 -7.15
CA PRO A 646 -7.24 6.70 -7.83
C PRO A 646 -7.92 5.74 -6.86
N PRO A 647 -9.09 5.20 -7.20
CA PRO A 647 -9.82 4.34 -6.28
C PRO A 647 -9.03 3.04 -5.99
N THR A 648 -9.17 2.59 -4.74
CA THR A 648 -8.85 1.25 -4.28
C THR A 648 -9.63 0.19 -5.06
N ALA A 649 -9.38 -1.09 -4.79
CA ALA A 649 -10.11 -2.17 -5.43
C ALA A 649 -11.61 -2.09 -5.10
N LEU A 650 -12.43 -1.90 -6.15
CA LEU A 650 -13.89 -1.85 -6.08
C LEU A 650 -14.51 -3.21 -6.36
N PHE A 651 -15.85 -3.28 -6.35
CA PHE A 651 -16.62 -4.53 -6.37
C PHE A 651 -16.18 -5.49 -7.50
N PRO A 652 -15.61 -6.67 -7.22
CA PRO A 652 -15.06 -7.55 -8.26
C PRO A 652 -16.13 -8.22 -9.13
N ALA A 653 -15.76 -8.57 -10.35
CA ALA A 653 -16.67 -9.25 -11.28
C ALA A 653 -16.94 -10.70 -10.85
N ALA A 654 -18.17 -10.97 -10.41
CA ALA A 654 -18.65 -12.31 -10.08
C ALA A 654 -19.59 -12.84 -11.17
N ARG A 655 -19.67 -14.16 -11.34
CA ARG A 655 -20.49 -14.80 -12.36
C ARG A 655 -21.61 -15.67 -11.77
N PRO A 656 -22.82 -15.13 -11.58
CA PRO A 656 -23.94 -15.91 -11.09
C PRO A 656 -24.46 -16.89 -12.15
N ALA A 657 -25.22 -17.89 -11.74
CA ALA A 657 -25.89 -18.79 -12.69
C ALA A 657 -27.09 -18.11 -13.34
N LEU A 658 -27.21 -18.21 -14.67
CA LEU A 658 -28.42 -17.77 -15.39
C LEU A 658 -29.51 -18.83 -15.35
N THR A 659 -29.14 -20.10 -15.31
CA THR A 659 -30.05 -21.23 -15.29
C THR A 659 -29.67 -22.25 -14.21
N LEU A 660 -30.66 -22.87 -13.58
CA LEU A 660 -30.50 -24.00 -12.67
C LEU A 660 -31.42 -25.13 -13.13
N GLY A 661 -30.80 -26.18 -13.67
CA GLY A 661 -31.48 -27.34 -14.24
C GLY A 661 -31.79 -28.44 -13.22
N GLU A 662 -31.79 -29.67 -13.72
CA GLU A 662 -32.00 -30.87 -12.90
C GLU A 662 -30.84 -31.11 -11.92
N PRO A 663 -31.13 -31.64 -10.72
CA PRO A 663 -30.10 -32.00 -9.76
C PRO A 663 -29.12 -33.02 -10.35
N GLY A 664 -27.83 -32.78 -10.17
CA GLY A 664 -26.80 -33.72 -10.58
C GLY A 664 -25.49 -33.49 -9.85
N LEU A 665 -24.77 -34.58 -9.58
CA LEU A 665 -23.51 -34.56 -8.86
C LEU A 665 -22.37 -34.25 -9.85
N GLY A 666 -21.59 -33.21 -9.55
CA GLY A 666 -20.28 -32.98 -10.13
C GLY A 666 -19.18 -33.29 -9.13
N ALA A 667 -18.00 -33.65 -9.63
CA ALA A 667 -16.81 -33.88 -8.82
C ALA A 667 -15.56 -33.38 -9.54
N VAL A 668 -14.65 -32.76 -8.79
CA VAL A 668 -13.31 -32.36 -9.22
C VAL A 668 -12.33 -32.67 -8.10
N TRP A 669 -11.14 -33.15 -8.46
CA TRP A 669 -10.10 -33.53 -7.50
C TRP A 669 -8.75 -32.99 -7.94
N GLU A 670 -7.89 -32.71 -6.97
CA GLU A 670 -6.46 -32.52 -7.25
C GLU A 670 -5.74 -33.87 -7.39
N GLU A 671 -4.45 -33.86 -7.69
CA GLU A 671 -3.67 -35.10 -7.73
C GLU A 671 -3.65 -35.79 -6.35
N LEU A 672 -4.25 -36.98 -6.27
CA LEU A 672 -4.40 -37.75 -5.02
C LEU A 672 -3.24 -38.74 -4.82
N ILE A 673 -2.01 -38.22 -4.83
CA ILE A 673 -0.81 -38.96 -4.44
C ILE A 673 -0.37 -38.44 -3.07
N PHE A 674 -0.26 -39.35 -2.10
CA PHE A 674 0.13 -39.05 -0.73
C PHE A 674 1.58 -39.46 -0.47
N TYR A 675 2.31 -38.54 0.15
CA TYR A 675 3.70 -38.70 0.58
C TYR A 675 3.78 -38.62 2.11
N ALA A 676 4.74 -39.31 2.73
CA ALA A 676 4.91 -39.31 4.18
C ALA A 676 5.17 -37.91 4.77
N HIS A 677 5.81 -37.04 3.97
CA HIS A 677 6.23 -35.69 4.33
C HIS A 677 5.63 -34.59 3.45
N GLY A 678 4.59 -34.92 2.67
CA GLY A 678 3.82 -33.96 1.87
C GLY A 678 2.59 -33.41 2.60
N ARG A 679 1.70 -32.77 1.84
CA ARG A 679 0.40 -32.28 2.29
C ARG A 679 -0.43 -33.44 2.85
N GLU A 680 -0.84 -33.32 4.10
CA GLU A 680 -1.60 -34.35 4.82
C GLU A 680 -3.03 -34.51 4.29
N ARG A 681 -3.62 -33.41 3.84
CA ARG A 681 -5.00 -33.32 3.37
C ARG A 681 -4.97 -33.08 1.87
N LYS A 682 -5.66 -33.93 1.11
CA LYS A 682 -5.91 -33.72 -0.32
C LYS A 682 -7.38 -33.50 -0.62
N ARG A 683 -7.70 -32.74 -1.65
CA ARG A 683 -9.05 -32.22 -1.90
C ARG A 683 -9.80 -32.99 -2.99
N LEU A 684 -10.96 -33.51 -2.62
CA LEU A 684 -12.03 -33.92 -3.54
C LEU A 684 -13.23 -32.98 -3.34
N THR A 685 -13.52 -32.12 -4.31
CA THR A 685 -14.65 -31.19 -4.24
C THR A 685 -15.84 -31.78 -4.99
N LEU A 686 -16.92 -32.01 -4.26
CA LEU A 686 -18.22 -32.39 -4.78
C LEU A 686 -19.08 -31.13 -4.96
N PHE A 687 -19.88 -31.07 -6.01
CA PHE A 687 -20.71 -29.90 -6.27
C PHE A 687 -22.04 -30.25 -6.91
N ASN A 688 -23.03 -29.40 -6.67
CA ASN A 688 -24.36 -29.53 -7.22
C ASN A 688 -24.47 -28.77 -8.54
N ARG A 689 -24.83 -29.48 -9.61
CA ARG A 689 -25.05 -28.92 -10.95
C ARG A 689 -26.43 -28.30 -11.16
N GLY A 690 -27.38 -28.61 -10.27
CA GLY A 690 -28.79 -28.29 -10.46
C GLY A 690 -29.44 -27.60 -9.28
N SER A 691 -30.77 -27.52 -9.34
CA SER A 691 -31.58 -26.76 -8.38
C SER A 691 -31.80 -27.46 -7.02
N LYS A 692 -31.82 -28.80 -6.96
CA LYS A 692 -32.10 -29.56 -5.72
C LYS A 692 -30.84 -30.23 -5.18
N ALA A 693 -30.80 -30.45 -3.87
CA ALA A 693 -29.66 -31.12 -3.23
C ALA A 693 -29.49 -32.56 -3.75
N VAL A 694 -28.25 -33.01 -3.90
CA VAL A 694 -27.89 -34.30 -4.49
C VAL A 694 -27.27 -35.20 -3.44
N ARG A 695 -27.75 -36.44 -3.30
CA ARG A 695 -27.12 -37.41 -2.40
C ARG A 695 -25.93 -38.07 -3.10
N PHE A 696 -24.90 -38.38 -2.33
CA PHE A 696 -23.74 -39.11 -2.80
C PHE A 696 -23.40 -40.27 -1.87
N TRP A 697 -22.71 -41.26 -2.44
CA TRP A 697 -22.04 -42.35 -1.75
C TRP A 697 -20.60 -42.44 -2.27
N LEU A 698 -19.66 -42.65 -1.36
CA LEU A 698 -18.23 -42.72 -1.61
C LEU A 698 -17.69 -44.01 -1.02
N GLU A 699 -17.25 -44.91 -1.89
CA GLU A 699 -16.44 -46.06 -1.51
C GLU A 699 -14.97 -45.67 -1.57
N ALA A 700 -14.23 -45.94 -0.50
CA ALA A 700 -12.82 -45.59 -0.38
C ALA A 700 -11.99 -46.79 0.10
N PRO A 701 -10.68 -46.85 -0.25
CA PRO A 701 -9.78 -47.84 0.33
C PRO A 701 -9.74 -47.76 1.86
N ASP A 702 -9.56 -48.90 2.52
CA ASP A 702 -9.55 -49.03 3.99
C ASP A 702 -8.46 -48.19 4.68
N TRP A 703 -7.38 -47.89 3.98
CA TRP A 703 -6.26 -47.07 4.44
C TRP A 703 -6.47 -45.56 4.29
N LEU A 704 -7.57 -45.13 3.68
CA LEU A 704 -7.91 -43.72 3.51
C LEU A 704 -9.02 -43.29 4.49
N GLU A 705 -8.92 -42.07 4.97
CA GLU A 705 -9.92 -41.35 5.74
C GLU A 705 -10.49 -40.24 4.87
N THR A 706 -11.81 -40.17 4.77
CA THR A 706 -12.51 -39.25 3.84
C THR A 706 -13.41 -38.24 4.55
N GLY A 707 -13.46 -38.28 5.89
CA GLY A 707 -14.40 -37.54 6.73
C GLY A 707 -15.83 -38.09 6.70
N GLN A 708 -16.39 -38.30 5.51
CA GLN A 708 -17.70 -38.92 5.29
C GLN A 708 -17.72 -39.78 4.03
N THR A 709 -18.53 -40.84 4.05
CA THR A 709 -18.68 -41.81 2.94
C THR A 709 -20.05 -41.75 2.28
N GLN A 710 -20.98 -40.95 2.81
CA GLN A 710 -22.25 -40.61 2.19
C GLN A 710 -22.71 -39.27 2.74
N GLY A 711 -23.53 -38.56 1.98
CA GLY A 711 -24.04 -37.27 2.41
C GLY A 711 -24.90 -36.62 1.35
N THR A 712 -25.15 -35.33 1.53
CA THR A 712 -25.93 -34.50 0.61
C THR A 712 -25.11 -33.27 0.23
N VAL A 713 -25.05 -32.95 -1.06
CA VAL A 713 -24.41 -31.75 -1.60
C VAL A 713 -25.49 -30.75 -1.96
N GLU A 714 -25.53 -29.63 -1.24
CA GLU A 714 -26.47 -28.53 -1.55
C GLU A 714 -25.90 -27.57 -2.60
N THR A 715 -24.67 -27.08 -2.38
CA THR A 715 -23.95 -26.17 -3.27
C THR A 715 -22.60 -26.79 -3.64
N GLU A 716 -21.63 -26.74 -2.74
CA GLU A 716 -20.32 -27.38 -2.81
C GLU A 716 -20.04 -28.09 -1.49
N LEU A 717 -19.28 -29.17 -1.56
CA LEU A 717 -18.79 -29.92 -0.42
C LEU A 717 -17.37 -30.36 -0.70
N VAL A 718 -16.42 -29.84 0.07
CA VAL A 718 -15.02 -30.27 0.00
C VAL A 718 -14.81 -31.44 0.95
N LEU A 719 -14.44 -32.59 0.41
CA LEU A 719 -13.96 -33.74 1.17
C LEU A 719 -12.44 -33.68 1.24
N PHE A 720 -11.91 -33.53 2.44
CA PHE A 720 -10.49 -33.65 2.70
C PHE A 720 -10.14 -35.12 2.95
N LEU A 721 -9.27 -35.65 2.10
CA LEU A 721 -8.83 -37.02 2.10
C LEU A 721 -7.46 -37.09 2.80
N CYS A 722 -7.32 -38.02 3.74
CA CYS A 722 -6.10 -38.24 4.51
C CYS A 722 -5.75 -39.73 4.54
N VAL A 723 -4.46 -40.06 4.58
CA VAL A 723 -4.04 -41.43 4.93
C VAL A 723 -4.32 -41.64 6.41
N ARG A 724 -5.01 -42.74 6.77
CA ARG A 724 -5.29 -43.06 8.18
C ARG A 724 -3.98 -43.11 8.96
N LYS A 725 -3.97 -42.51 10.16
CA LYS A 725 -2.78 -42.36 11.02
C LYS A 725 -2.21 -43.71 11.46
N ASP A 726 -1.44 -44.32 10.58
CA ASP A 726 -0.60 -45.48 10.81
C ASP A 726 0.76 -45.18 10.16
N ARG A 727 1.82 -45.06 10.97
CA ARG A 727 3.19 -44.85 10.45
C ARG A 727 3.63 -45.98 9.52
N GLU A 728 2.99 -47.15 9.55
CA GLU A 728 3.25 -48.22 8.61
C GLU A 728 2.58 -48.03 7.24
N ALA A 729 1.69 -47.04 7.08
CA ALA A 729 0.97 -46.80 5.84
C ALA A 729 1.92 -46.52 4.66
N PHE A 730 2.97 -45.75 4.90
CA PHE A 730 3.97 -45.34 3.90
C PHE A 730 5.14 -46.31 3.73
N ARG A 731 5.19 -47.45 4.43
CA ARG A 731 6.29 -48.44 4.26
C ARG A 731 6.30 -49.15 2.90
N ARG A 732 5.17 -49.14 2.19
CA ARG A 732 5.00 -49.75 0.87
C ARG A 732 4.10 -48.88 0.01
N GLU A 733 4.30 -48.93 -1.30
CA GLU A 733 3.37 -48.31 -2.23
C GLU A 733 2.00 -49.00 -2.16
N ARG A 734 0.94 -48.20 -2.24
CA ARG A 734 -0.44 -48.68 -2.33
C ARG A 734 -1.16 -47.89 -3.41
N GLU A 735 -1.92 -48.59 -4.24
CA GLU A 735 -2.83 -47.97 -5.20
C GLU A 735 -4.26 -48.39 -4.88
N GLY A 736 -5.19 -47.46 -5.06
CA GLY A 736 -6.60 -47.68 -4.84
C GLY A 736 -7.45 -46.80 -5.75
N LYS A 737 -8.77 -46.97 -5.65
CA LYS A 737 -9.74 -46.14 -6.33
C LYS A 737 -10.79 -45.68 -5.34
N LEU A 738 -11.19 -44.43 -5.43
CA LEU A 738 -12.43 -43.93 -4.86
C LEU A 738 -13.54 -44.14 -5.89
N ILE A 739 -14.66 -44.71 -5.46
CA ILE A 739 -15.87 -44.83 -6.29
C ILE A 739 -16.92 -43.90 -5.70
N LEU A 740 -17.15 -42.78 -6.39
CA LEU A 740 -18.17 -41.81 -6.02
C LEU A 740 -19.40 -42.04 -6.89
N THR A 741 -20.57 -42.22 -6.26
CA THR A 741 -21.85 -42.40 -6.94
C THR A 741 -22.85 -41.34 -6.49
N GLY A 742 -23.54 -40.70 -7.44
CA GLY A 742 -24.60 -39.73 -7.20
C GLY A 742 -26.00 -40.34 -7.29
N SER A 743 -26.97 -39.74 -6.61
CA SER A 743 -28.37 -40.20 -6.63
C SER A 743 -29.07 -40.06 -7.98
N ALA A 744 -28.50 -39.31 -8.93
CA ALA A 744 -29.01 -39.18 -10.28
C ALA A 744 -28.27 -40.11 -11.28
N GLY A 745 -27.46 -41.05 -10.79
CA GLY A 745 -26.81 -42.09 -11.59
C GLY A 745 -25.39 -41.74 -12.04
N GLU A 746 -24.84 -40.60 -11.59
CA GLU A 746 -23.46 -40.24 -11.87
C GLU A 746 -22.49 -41.18 -11.15
N ARG A 747 -21.38 -41.50 -11.80
CA ARG A 747 -20.33 -42.34 -11.21
C ARG A 747 -18.96 -41.83 -11.63
N TYR A 748 -18.08 -41.64 -10.66
CA TYR A 748 -16.69 -41.24 -10.86
C TYR A 748 -15.76 -42.27 -10.23
N GLU A 749 -14.71 -42.66 -10.98
CA GLU A 749 -13.61 -43.48 -10.46
C GLU A 749 -12.36 -42.61 -10.36
N VAL A 750 -11.94 -42.32 -9.13
CA VAL A 750 -10.79 -41.44 -8.87
C VAL A 750 -9.60 -42.27 -8.39
N PRO A 751 -8.47 -42.27 -9.11
CA PRO A 751 -7.28 -42.98 -8.66
C PRO A 751 -6.66 -42.29 -7.44
N VAL A 752 -6.24 -43.08 -6.45
CA VAL A 752 -5.54 -42.60 -5.25
C VAL A 752 -4.33 -43.48 -4.97
N LYS A 753 -3.20 -42.87 -4.60
CA LYS A 753 -1.94 -43.59 -4.38
C LYS A 753 -1.24 -43.12 -3.11
N ILE A 754 -0.60 -44.06 -2.42
CA ILE A 754 0.42 -43.79 -1.41
C ILE A 754 1.78 -44.10 -2.05
N ARG A 755 2.68 -43.13 -2.02
CA ARG A 755 4.10 -43.38 -2.31
C ARG A 755 4.79 -43.94 -1.09
N ARG A 756 5.69 -44.89 -1.33
CA ARG A 756 6.54 -45.43 -0.28
C ARG A 756 7.45 -44.30 0.21
N GLU A 757 7.54 -44.12 1.52
CA GLU A 757 8.49 -43.22 2.17
C GLU A 757 9.92 -43.59 1.73
N ALA A 758 10.67 -42.60 1.28
CA ALA A 758 12.05 -42.82 0.88
C ALA A 758 12.90 -43.27 2.07
N ASP A 759 13.98 -44.00 1.78
CA ASP A 759 14.96 -44.36 2.80
C ASP A 759 15.88 -43.16 3.05
N TYR A 760 15.49 -42.33 4.02
CA TYR A 760 16.31 -41.23 4.50
C TYR A 760 17.43 -41.76 5.41
N SER A 761 18.28 -42.66 4.92
CA SER A 761 19.45 -43.15 5.68
C SER A 761 20.50 -42.03 5.78
N PRO A 762 20.63 -41.31 6.90
CA PRO A 762 21.58 -40.21 7.00
C PRO A 762 22.90 -40.75 7.53
N ALA A 763 24.00 -40.59 6.80
CA ALA A 763 25.31 -40.67 7.44
C ALA A 763 25.43 -39.52 8.47
N GLY A 764 25.27 -39.83 9.76
CA GLY A 764 25.56 -38.90 10.86
C GLY A 764 24.43 -37.96 11.30
N GLY A 765 23.16 -38.23 11.01
CA GLY A 765 22.03 -37.46 11.59
C GLY A 765 21.92 -35.99 11.13
N SER A 766 22.30 -35.69 9.88
CA SER A 766 22.21 -34.33 9.31
C SER A 766 20.75 -33.87 9.17
N SER A 767 20.50 -32.58 9.41
CA SER A 767 19.18 -31.96 9.21
C SER A 767 18.94 -31.60 7.74
N PHE A 768 17.71 -31.73 7.21
CA PHE A 768 17.39 -31.44 5.81
C PHE A 768 15.88 -31.25 5.54
N TYR A 769 15.53 -30.63 4.42
CA TYR A 769 14.14 -30.55 3.89
C TYR A 769 13.83 -31.71 2.94
N ALA A 770 12.66 -32.33 3.07
CA ALA A 770 12.25 -33.45 2.21
C ALA A 770 11.48 -32.99 0.97
N GLU A 771 11.75 -33.65 -0.16
CA GLU A 771 10.87 -33.61 -1.33
C GLU A 771 9.53 -34.25 -1.00
N ALA A 772 8.46 -33.54 -1.36
CA ALA A 772 7.12 -34.09 -1.45
C ALA A 772 6.27 -33.25 -2.41
N ASP A 773 5.19 -33.83 -2.94
CA ASP A 773 4.23 -33.10 -3.79
C ASP A 773 4.84 -32.39 -5.01
N GLY A 774 5.98 -32.90 -5.50
CA GLY A 774 6.65 -32.37 -6.68
C GLY A 774 7.53 -31.15 -6.43
N TYR A 775 7.88 -30.83 -5.18
CA TYR A 775 8.78 -29.73 -4.86
C TYR A 775 9.56 -29.92 -3.54
N VAL A 776 10.58 -29.07 -3.34
CA VAL A 776 11.19 -28.75 -2.05
C VAL A 776 11.11 -27.24 -1.85
N SER A 777 10.40 -26.78 -0.82
CA SER A 777 10.24 -25.36 -0.50
C SER A 777 10.96 -25.04 0.81
N ILE A 778 11.87 -24.06 0.78
CA ILE A 778 12.80 -23.75 1.86
C ILE A 778 12.73 -22.25 2.19
N PRO A 779 12.32 -21.85 3.40
CA PRO A 779 12.37 -20.45 3.80
C PRO A 779 13.83 -19.97 3.96
N ALA A 780 14.11 -18.70 3.65
CA ALA A 780 15.48 -18.20 3.66
C ALA A 780 16.14 -18.26 5.05
N ASP A 781 15.37 -18.06 6.12
CA ASP A 781 15.83 -18.18 7.52
C ASP A 781 15.93 -19.63 8.02
N GLY A 782 15.62 -20.60 7.15
CA GLY A 782 15.65 -22.03 7.44
C GLY A 782 16.94 -22.76 7.11
N TYR A 783 18.10 -22.10 7.19
CA TYR A 783 19.42 -22.68 6.86
C TYR A 783 19.83 -23.80 7.82
N THR A 784 20.63 -24.75 7.33
CA THR A 784 21.05 -25.96 8.07
C THR A 784 22.45 -25.86 8.71
N ALA A 785 23.25 -24.85 8.34
CA ALA A 785 24.54 -24.58 8.95
C ALA A 785 24.80 -23.06 9.05
N GLY A 786 25.27 -22.61 10.23
CA GLY A 786 25.58 -21.21 10.54
C GLY A 786 25.50 -20.93 12.05
N ARG A 787 26.32 -20.02 12.59
CA ARG A 787 26.28 -19.62 14.00
C ARG A 787 25.42 -18.37 14.15
N VAL A 788 24.38 -18.45 14.99
CA VAL A 788 23.56 -17.29 15.37
C VAL A 788 24.29 -16.49 16.46
N GLU A 789 24.52 -15.21 16.22
CA GLU A 789 25.05 -14.27 17.20
C GLU A 789 23.92 -13.68 18.06
N GLU A 790 24.27 -13.03 19.19
CA GLU A 790 23.29 -12.46 20.13
C GLU A 790 22.37 -11.39 19.48
N ASP A 791 22.86 -10.70 18.45
CA ASP A 791 22.12 -9.69 17.69
C ASP A 791 21.22 -10.30 16.59
N GLY A 792 21.15 -11.63 16.51
CA GLY A 792 20.37 -12.37 15.51
C GLY A 792 21.01 -12.42 14.12
N SER A 793 22.22 -11.88 13.94
CA SER A 793 23.01 -12.10 12.74
C SER A 793 23.55 -13.53 12.70
N VAL A 794 23.84 -14.02 11.50
CA VAL A 794 24.39 -15.35 11.28
C VAL A 794 25.80 -15.19 10.73
N SER A 795 26.78 -15.67 11.50
CA SER A 795 28.15 -15.83 11.03
C SER A 795 28.30 -17.24 10.45
N CYS A 796 28.67 -17.32 9.18
CA CYS A 796 28.97 -18.59 8.50
C CYS A 796 30.41 -19.08 8.79
N PHE A 797 31.12 -18.38 9.69
CA PHE A 797 32.51 -18.64 10.02
C PHE A 797 32.64 -19.78 11.04
N GLN A 798 33.33 -20.86 10.67
CA GLN A 798 33.98 -21.75 11.63
C GLN A 798 35.42 -21.24 11.82
N PRO A 799 35.83 -20.81 13.03
CA PRO A 799 37.22 -20.50 13.28
C PRO A 799 38.05 -21.79 13.21
N ASP A 800 38.85 -21.94 12.16
CA ASP A 800 40.08 -22.72 12.27
C ASP A 800 40.93 -22.05 13.36
N THR A 801 41.36 -22.84 14.35
CA THR A 801 42.00 -22.40 15.61
C THR A 801 43.34 -21.67 15.48
N GLU A 802 43.69 -21.11 14.31
CA GLU A 802 44.98 -20.46 14.04
C GLU A 802 44.89 -19.16 13.22
N THR A 803 43.73 -18.49 13.11
CA THR A 803 43.63 -17.19 12.41
C THR A 803 43.51 -15.98 13.34
N ASP A 804 44.28 -14.95 12.99
CA ASP A 804 44.47 -13.67 13.67
C ASP A 804 43.12 -12.93 13.90
N PRO A 805 42.80 -12.48 15.15
CA PRO A 805 41.54 -11.80 15.46
C PRO A 805 41.27 -10.48 14.68
N GLY A 806 42.22 -10.03 13.85
CA GLY A 806 42.11 -8.84 12.99
C GLY A 806 41.56 -9.04 11.57
N GLN A 807 41.33 -10.28 11.08
CA GLN A 807 40.80 -10.53 9.73
C GLN A 807 39.40 -11.18 9.75
N LYS A 808 38.35 -10.37 9.90
CA LYS A 808 36.98 -10.78 9.53
C LYS A 808 36.75 -10.46 8.06
N THR A 809 37.15 -11.35 7.15
CA THR A 809 36.85 -11.24 5.70
C THR A 809 35.71 -12.19 5.36
N GLY A 810 34.53 -11.67 5.02
CA GLY A 810 33.35 -12.47 4.66
C GLY A 810 32.01 -11.75 4.89
N ALA A 811 30.97 -12.16 4.17
CA ALA A 811 29.62 -11.60 4.32
C ALA A 811 28.99 -11.96 5.67
N VAL A 812 28.25 -11.02 6.25
CA VAL A 812 27.41 -11.26 7.43
C VAL A 812 25.96 -11.29 6.98
N TRP A 813 25.24 -12.35 7.33
CA TRP A 813 23.81 -12.45 7.04
C TRP A 813 22.98 -11.92 8.20
N ARG A 814 22.07 -10.99 7.93
CA ARG A 814 21.17 -10.37 8.89
C ARG A 814 19.77 -10.91 8.70
N ARG A 815 19.14 -11.37 9.78
CA ARG A 815 17.75 -11.80 9.78
C ARG A 815 16.82 -10.60 9.96
N ILE A 816 15.91 -10.38 9.02
CA ILE A 816 14.90 -9.32 9.09
C ILE A 816 13.53 -9.95 9.36
N LYS A 817 13.05 -9.77 10.59
CA LYS A 817 11.81 -10.39 11.06
C LYS A 817 10.58 -9.86 10.32
N TYR A 818 9.66 -10.75 9.98
CA TYR A 818 8.41 -10.44 9.28
C TYR A 818 8.62 -9.72 7.93
N LEU A 819 9.70 -10.03 7.22
CA LEU A 819 9.93 -9.54 5.85
C LEU A 819 9.93 -10.69 4.82
N GLY A 820 9.73 -11.96 5.20
CA GLY A 820 9.59 -13.02 4.20
C GLY A 820 8.32 -12.84 3.33
N ARG A 821 8.38 -13.27 2.07
CA ARG A 821 7.25 -13.18 1.12
C ARG A 821 6.08 -14.01 1.62
N GLY A 822 5.00 -13.34 2.01
CA GLY A 822 3.79 -13.92 2.60
C GLY A 822 3.95 -14.47 4.03
N TRP A 823 5.11 -15.04 4.39
CA TRP A 823 5.44 -15.46 5.76
C TRP A 823 6.95 -15.61 5.97
N GLY A 824 7.34 -15.81 7.24
CA GLY A 824 8.73 -16.06 7.65
C GLY A 824 9.57 -14.80 7.69
N ASP A 825 10.88 -14.97 7.75
CA ASP A 825 11.83 -13.85 7.85
C ASP A 825 12.69 -13.79 6.57
N ALA A 826 13.21 -12.61 6.25
CA ALA A 826 14.15 -12.45 5.16
C ALA A 826 15.59 -12.51 5.68
N MET A 827 16.51 -12.93 4.82
CA MET A 827 17.95 -12.93 5.09
C MET A 827 18.63 -11.91 4.16
N GLU A 828 19.23 -10.86 4.73
CA GLU A 828 19.99 -9.84 3.99
C GLU A 828 21.49 -10.09 4.19
N ALA A 829 22.22 -10.22 3.08
CA ALA A 829 23.68 -10.24 3.12
C ALA A 829 24.25 -8.82 3.20
N PHE A 830 25.05 -8.57 4.23
CA PHE A 830 25.87 -7.38 4.37
C PHE A 830 27.33 -7.68 4.02
N LEU A 831 27.86 -6.95 3.05
CA LEU A 831 29.27 -6.99 2.64
C LEU A 831 29.95 -5.64 2.95
N PRO A 832 30.95 -5.61 3.85
CA PRO A 832 31.73 -4.41 4.16
C PRO A 832 32.36 -3.79 2.90
N GLU A 833 32.54 -2.47 2.87
CA GLU A 833 33.09 -1.76 1.70
C GLU A 833 34.50 -2.21 1.31
N SER A 834 35.33 -2.64 2.26
CA SER A 834 36.66 -3.22 2.00
C SER A 834 36.62 -4.49 1.16
N ASP A 835 35.48 -5.19 1.18
CA ASP A 835 35.27 -6.51 0.58
C ASP A 835 34.38 -6.41 -0.68
N ARG A 836 33.97 -5.18 -1.06
CA ARG A 836 33.28 -4.88 -2.33
C ARG A 836 34.30 -4.87 -3.46
N HIS A 837 34.69 -6.07 -3.90
CA HIS A 837 35.67 -6.24 -4.96
C HIS A 837 35.09 -5.91 -6.36
N GLY A 838 35.98 -5.57 -7.31
CA GLY A 838 35.64 -5.22 -8.70
C GLY A 838 35.06 -6.37 -9.53
N GLU A 839 34.87 -6.12 -10.84
CA GLU A 839 34.14 -6.98 -11.79
C GLU A 839 34.61 -8.46 -11.88
N GLU A 840 35.86 -8.76 -11.51
CA GLU A 840 36.51 -10.08 -11.60
C GLU A 840 36.59 -10.84 -10.26
N THR A 841 35.49 -10.95 -9.52
CA THR A 841 35.49 -11.56 -8.19
C THR A 841 35.41 -13.09 -8.20
N VAL A 842 36.27 -13.75 -7.42
CA VAL A 842 36.19 -15.19 -7.11
C VAL A 842 35.22 -15.38 -5.92
N PRO A 843 34.27 -16.33 -5.99
CA PRO A 843 33.39 -16.71 -4.88
C PRO A 843 34.12 -16.92 -3.54
N ASP A 844 33.64 -16.32 -2.46
CA ASP A 844 33.97 -16.76 -1.10
C ASP A 844 32.85 -17.67 -0.58
N GLU A 845 33.02 -18.97 -0.80
CA GLU A 845 32.08 -20.01 -0.35
C GLU A 845 31.91 -20.04 1.19
N ARG A 846 32.85 -19.45 1.95
CA ARG A 846 32.76 -19.34 3.43
C ARG A 846 31.67 -18.37 3.90
N SER A 847 31.15 -17.56 2.99
CA SER A 847 30.10 -16.58 3.22
C SER A 847 28.70 -17.09 2.82
N ALA A 848 28.56 -18.38 2.47
CA ALA A 848 27.33 -18.96 1.99
C ALA A 848 26.33 -19.30 3.12
N LEU A 849 25.03 -19.09 2.88
CA LEU A 849 23.98 -19.82 3.58
C LEU A 849 23.83 -21.21 2.96
N GLU A 850 23.85 -22.24 3.81
CA GLU A 850 23.74 -23.62 3.38
C GLU A 850 22.39 -24.23 3.80
N TYR A 851 21.75 -24.91 2.84
CA TYR A 851 20.46 -25.57 2.99
C TYR A 851 20.58 -27.01 2.50
N ALA A 852 20.39 -27.98 3.38
CA ALA A 852 20.34 -29.38 3.00
C ALA A 852 18.92 -29.80 2.63
N PHE A 853 18.80 -30.58 1.56
CA PHE A 853 17.52 -31.11 1.09
C PHE A 853 17.69 -32.53 0.54
N PHE A 854 16.61 -33.32 0.57
CA PHE A 854 16.60 -34.68 0.07
C PHE A 854 15.67 -34.81 -1.14
N LEU A 855 16.20 -35.36 -2.24
CA LEU A 855 15.45 -35.65 -3.46
C LEU A 855 15.13 -37.15 -3.58
N GLU A 856 13.87 -37.46 -3.79
CA GLU A 856 13.39 -38.78 -4.21
C GLU A 856 13.49 -38.95 -5.73
N LYS A 857 13.27 -37.86 -6.48
CA LYS A 857 13.30 -37.88 -7.95
C LYS A 857 14.62 -37.31 -8.47
N GLU A 858 15.40 -38.14 -9.16
CA GLU A 858 16.58 -37.67 -9.89
C GLU A 858 16.20 -36.81 -11.11
N GLY A 859 17.06 -35.86 -11.48
CA GLY A 859 16.86 -35.02 -12.65
C GLY A 859 17.55 -33.66 -12.55
N ALA A 860 17.45 -32.90 -13.65
CA ALA A 860 17.78 -31.47 -13.65
C ALA A 860 16.51 -30.69 -13.28
N HIS A 861 16.50 -30.12 -12.09
CA HIS A 861 15.31 -29.49 -11.49
C HIS A 861 15.37 -27.97 -11.62
N LEU A 862 14.20 -27.32 -11.65
CA LEU A 862 14.09 -25.86 -11.66
C LEU A 862 14.20 -25.33 -10.24
N LEU A 863 15.18 -24.47 -9.98
CA LEU A 863 15.29 -23.66 -8.77
C LEU A 863 14.66 -22.28 -9.03
N GLU A 864 13.72 -21.89 -8.19
CA GLU A 864 13.15 -20.55 -8.08
C GLU A 864 13.63 -19.90 -6.78
N ILE A 865 14.12 -18.66 -6.86
CA ILE A 865 14.66 -17.88 -5.73
C ILE A 865 13.85 -16.60 -5.61
N HIS A 866 13.30 -16.33 -4.42
CA HIS A 866 12.55 -15.11 -4.14
C HIS A 866 13.48 -14.07 -3.52
N ARG A 867 13.62 -12.93 -4.20
CA ARG A 867 14.54 -11.85 -3.81
C ARG A 867 13.78 -10.55 -3.60
N PHE A 868 14.03 -9.88 -2.49
CA PHE A 868 13.63 -8.49 -2.30
C PHE A 868 14.50 -7.56 -3.14
N LEU A 869 13.91 -6.47 -3.63
CA LEU A 869 14.67 -5.55 -4.47
C LEU A 869 15.78 -4.88 -3.66
N THR A 870 16.87 -4.68 -4.37
CA THR A 870 17.97 -3.79 -4.00
C THR A 870 18.30 -3.14 -5.31
N LEU A 871 18.40 -1.81 -5.34
CA LEU A 871 18.65 -1.08 -6.56
C LEU A 871 20.08 -0.53 -6.53
N LYS A 872 20.74 -0.58 -7.68
CA LYS A 872 22.13 -0.16 -7.89
C LYS A 872 22.29 0.29 -9.36
N PRO A 873 21.84 1.50 -9.72
CA PRO A 873 21.73 1.96 -11.12
C PRO A 873 23.05 1.91 -11.91
N LYS A 874 24.19 2.09 -11.23
CA LYS A 874 25.55 2.03 -11.82
C LYS A 874 26.27 0.70 -11.59
N GLY A 875 25.62 -0.30 -11.04
CA GLY A 875 26.28 -1.53 -10.63
C GLY A 875 25.51 -2.78 -11.00
N ARG A 876 26.01 -3.90 -10.48
CA ARG A 876 25.46 -5.24 -10.69
C ARG A 876 24.99 -5.79 -9.35
N ILE A 877 24.08 -6.75 -9.42
CA ILE A 877 23.56 -7.46 -8.27
C ILE A 877 23.61 -8.94 -8.60
N ARG A 878 24.62 -9.62 -8.06
CA ARG A 878 24.91 -11.02 -8.35
C ARG A 878 24.89 -11.87 -7.10
N MET A 879 24.51 -13.13 -7.29
CA MET A 879 24.62 -14.18 -6.30
C MET A 879 25.16 -15.45 -6.95
N GLY A 880 25.85 -16.26 -6.16
CA GLY A 880 26.26 -17.58 -6.58
C GLY A 880 25.38 -18.67 -5.96
N VAL A 881 25.04 -19.66 -6.78
CA VAL A 881 24.30 -20.86 -6.39
C VAL A 881 25.20 -22.06 -6.63
N VAL A 882 25.47 -22.84 -5.58
CA VAL A 882 26.27 -24.07 -5.65
C VAL A 882 25.45 -25.22 -5.10
N VAL A 883 25.51 -26.37 -5.76
CA VAL A 883 24.96 -27.63 -5.25
C VAL A 883 26.08 -28.66 -5.16
N ASP A 884 26.22 -29.30 -3.99
CA ASP A 884 27.19 -30.36 -3.69
C ASP A 884 28.65 -30.03 -4.03
N GLY A 885 29.08 -28.77 -3.84
CA GLY A 885 30.42 -28.31 -4.20
C GLY A 885 30.70 -28.30 -5.71
N GLY A 886 29.64 -28.37 -6.52
CA GLY A 886 29.71 -28.26 -7.98
C GLY A 886 30.10 -26.86 -8.47
N ARG A 887 30.10 -26.66 -9.78
CA ARG A 887 30.43 -25.34 -10.37
C ARG A 887 29.36 -24.30 -9.98
N PRO A 888 29.76 -23.11 -9.50
CA PRO A 888 28.81 -22.04 -9.19
C PRO A 888 28.00 -21.60 -10.41
N ILE A 889 26.68 -21.54 -10.26
CA ILE A 889 25.77 -20.86 -11.17
C ILE A 889 25.68 -19.41 -10.70
N ILE A 890 26.14 -18.47 -11.52
CA ILE A 890 26.06 -17.04 -11.21
C ILE A 890 24.73 -16.50 -11.75
N LEU A 891 23.90 -16.02 -10.83
CA LEU A 891 22.66 -15.32 -11.16
C LEU A 891 22.89 -13.82 -11.02
N GLU A 892 22.43 -13.06 -12.01
CA GLU A 892 22.49 -11.60 -12.04
C GLU A 892 21.10 -11.03 -12.24
N ALA A 893 20.69 -10.14 -11.34
CA ALA A 893 19.43 -9.43 -11.46
C ALA A 893 19.53 -8.36 -12.57
N LYS A 894 18.52 -8.33 -13.45
CA LYS A 894 18.36 -7.25 -14.44
C LYS A 894 17.67 -6.02 -13.85
N THR A 895 16.95 -6.21 -12.74
CA THR A 895 16.22 -5.19 -12.00
C THR A 895 17.18 -4.42 -11.10
N VAL A 896 17.83 -3.39 -11.66
CA VAL A 896 18.87 -2.61 -10.98
C VAL A 896 18.49 -1.16 -10.71
N ASP A 897 17.38 -0.67 -11.27
CA ASP A 897 16.83 0.66 -11.01
C ASP A 897 15.33 0.71 -11.37
N GLU A 898 14.67 1.80 -10.99
CA GLU A 898 13.30 2.13 -11.39
C GLU A 898 13.12 2.01 -12.92
N TRP A 899 12.05 1.35 -13.36
CA TRP A 899 11.73 1.08 -14.78
C TRP A 899 12.79 0.30 -15.59
N MET A 900 13.78 -0.32 -14.93
CA MET A 900 14.80 -1.17 -15.58
C MET A 900 14.56 -2.64 -15.26
N GLY A 901 14.79 -3.53 -16.24
CA GLY A 901 14.51 -4.96 -16.08
C GLY A 901 13.02 -5.22 -15.84
N ASN A 902 12.69 -6.00 -14.80
CA ASN A 902 11.31 -6.30 -14.43
C ASN A 902 10.86 -5.51 -13.20
N TRP A 903 11.42 -4.30 -12.98
CA TRP A 903 11.12 -3.48 -11.80
C TRP A 903 9.62 -3.31 -11.55
N ARG A 904 8.84 -3.01 -12.60
CA ARG A 904 7.39 -2.82 -12.50
C ARG A 904 6.73 -4.04 -11.88
N ASP A 905 6.97 -5.23 -12.41
CA ASP A 905 6.34 -6.45 -11.91
C ASP A 905 6.85 -6.77 -10.49
N ALA A 906 8.15 -6.55 -10.24
CA ALA A 906 8.76 -6.85 -8.95
C ALA A 906 8.20 -5.99 -7.79
N VAL A 907 7.91 -4.70 -8.01
CA VAL A 907 7.27 -3.87 -6.96
C VAL A 907 5.79 -4.21 -6.76
N MET A 908 5.13 -4.77 -7.77
CA MET A 908 3.74 -5.24 -7.71
C MET A 908 3.62 -6.67 -7.13
N GLU A 909 4.73 -7.40 -7.10
CA GLU A 909 4.81 -8.80 -6.67
C GLU A 909 5.65 -9.02 -5.40
N ASP A 910 5.99 -8.00 -4.61
CA ASP A 910 6.81 -8.18 -3.38
C ASP A 910 8.19 -8.82 -3.65
N GLY A 911 8.92 -8.19 -4.58
CA GLY A 911 10.23 -8.64 -5.04
C GLY A 911 10.18 -9.41 -6.36
N GLU A 912 11.32 -9.97 -6.75
CA GLU A 912 11.46 -10.71 -8.01
C GLU A 912 11.71 -12.21 -7.79
N LYS A 913 11.25 -13.02 -8.74
CA LYS A 913 11.52 -14.46 -8.82
C LYS A 913 12.63 -14.70 -9.82
N LEU A 914 13.77 -15.20 -9.36
CA LEU A 914 14.91 -15.58 -10.19
C LEU A 914 14.91 -17.10 -10.40
N TYR A 915 15.35 -17.54 -11.59
CA TYR A 915 15.28 -18.95 -11.96
C TYR A 915 16.66 -19.48 -12.38
N ALA A 916 16.96 -20.71 -11.96
CA ALA A 916 18.13 -21.47 -12.39
C ALA A 916 17.74 -22.93 -12.65
N THR A 917 18.31 -23.53 -13.69
CA THR A 917 18.25 -24.99 -13.84
C THR A 917 19.43 -25.59 -13.10
N LEU A 918 19.14 -26.41 -12.08
CA LEU A 918 20.16 -27.14 -11.35
C LEU A 918 20.82 -28.20 -12.26
N PRO A 919 22.08 -28.60 -11.98
CA PRO A 919 22.68 -29.75 -12.66
C PRO A 919 21.83 -31.00 -12.43
N TRP A 920 22.12 -32.08 -13.15
CA TRP A 920 21.49 -33.36 -12.88
C TRP A 920 21.84 -33.84 -11.48
N LEU A 921 20.84 -33.96 -10.60
CA LEU A 921 20.98 -34.46 -9.24
C LEU A 921 20.45 -35.90 -9.18
N SER A 922 21.18 -36.79 -8.50
CA SER A 922 20.70 -38.14 -8.19
C SER A 922 19.58 -38.07 -7.14
N SER A 923 18.88 -39.19 -6.89
CA SER A 923 18.11 -39.28 -5.65
C SER A 923 19.08 -39.37 -4.46
N GLY A 924 18.78 -38.65 -3.38
CA GLY A 924 19.58 -38.61 -2.16
C GLY A 924 19.63 -37.24 -1.50
N LEU A 925 20.53 -37.11 -0.52
CA LEU A 925 20.80 -35.86 0.20
C LEU A 925 21.71 -34.95 -0.63
N HIS A 926 21.33 -33.68 -0.72
CA HIS A 926 22.06 -32.62 -1.41
C HIS A 926 22.22 -31.39 -0.53
N ARG A 927 23.21 -30.54 -0.85
CA ARG A 927 23.44 -29.25 -0.18
C ARG A 927 23.37 -28.12 -1.18
N LEU A 928 22.44 -27.20 -0.98
CA LEU A 928 22.33 -25.93 -1.70
C LEU A 928 23.08 -24.86 -0.92
N GLN A 929 24.04 -24.19 -1.55
CA GLN A 929 24.78 -23.08 -0.98
C GLN A 929 24.48 -21.81 -1.79
N ILE A 930 24.10 -20.75 -1.08
CA ILE A 930 23.82 -19.43 -1.66
C ILE A 930 24.79 -18.42 -1.03
N PHE A 931 25.62 -17.78 -1.85
CA PHE A 931 26.54 -16.74 -1.36
C PHE A 931 26.33 -15.41 -2.10
N PRO A 932 26.48 -14.29 -1.40
CA PRO A 932 26.39 -12.97 -2.00
C PRO A 932 27.67 -12.66 -2.76
N ILE A 933 27.54 -12.05 -3.94
CA ILE A 933 28.69 -11.47 -4.67
C ILE A 933 28.64 -9.95 -4.55
N ASP A 934 27.44 -9.39 -4.60
CA ASP A 934 27.16 -7.98 -4.35
C ASP A 934 26.44 -7.80 -3.01
N GLY A 935 26.67 -6.66 -2.35
CA GLY A 935 26.07 -6.36 -1.04
C GLY A 935 24.57 -6.09 -1.10
N TYR A 936 23.92 -6.18 0.06
CA TYR A 936 22.48 -5.98 0.29
C TYR A 936 21.57 -7.00 -0.40
N LEU A 937 22.09 -8.15 -0.83
CA LEU A 937 21.28 -9.25 -1.34
C LEU A 937 20.29 -9.73 -0.28
N THR A 938 18.99 -9.52 -0.49
CA THR A 938 17.94 -9.90 0.46
C THR A 938 17.05 -11.00 -0.10
N LEU A 939 16.99 -12.14 0.59
CA LEU A 939 16.36 -13.38 0.14
C LEU A 939 15.24 -13.80 1.10
N SER A 940 14.16 -14.38 0.57
CA SER A 940 13.01 -14.80 1.38
C SER A 940 12.66 -16.28 1.27
N ARG A 941 12.84 -16.90 0.09
CA ARG A 941 12.49 -18.31 -0.14
C ARG A 941 13.24 -18.91 -1.32
N TYR A 942 13.41 -20.23 -1.28
CA TYR A 942 13.88 -21.06 -2.39
C TYR A 942 12.87 -22.19 -2.65
N VAL A 943 12.58 -22.48 -3.92
CA VAL A 943 11.72 -23.58 -4.33
C VAL A 943 12.39 -24.39 -5.42
N ILE A 944 12.59 -25.68 -5.18
CA ILE A 944 13.11 -26.64 -6.16
C ILE A 944 11.92 -27.46 -6.67
N TYR A 945 11.56 -27.32 -7.94
CA TYR A 945 10.45 -28.07 -8.53
C TYR A 945 10.94 -29.37 -9.18
N THR A 946 10.43 -30.50 -8.67
CA THR A 946 10.67 -31.84 -9.22
C THR A 946 9.52 -32.31 -10.12
N ALA A 947 8.40 -31.58 -10.12
CA ALA A 947 7.30 -31.65 -11.07
C ALA A 947 7.18 -30.36 -11.90
N GLN A 948 6.22 -30.31 -12.84
CA GLN A 948 5.94 -29.10 -13.59
C GLN A 948 5.43 -28.00 -12.65
N ARG A 949 6.08 -26.83 -12.68
CA ARG A 949 5.66 -25.66 -11.92
C ARG A 949 4.24 -25.22 -12.32
N GLN A 950 3.40 -24.98 -11.31
CA GLN A 950 2.07 -24.37 -11.44
C GLN A 950 2.16 -22.88 -11.08
N GLU A 951 1.41 -22.02 -11.78
CA GLU A 951 1.40 -20.57 -11.50
C GLU A 951 0.80 -20.26 -10.12
N ASN A 952 1.44 -19.34 -9.41
CA ASN A 952 1.14 -18.95 -8.03
C ASN A 952 1.88 -17.66 -7.63
N ASP A 953 1.45 -17.06 -6.52
CA ASP A 953 1.95 -15.77 -6.05
C ASP A 953 2.69 -15.80 -4.70
N LEU A 954 2.27 -16.65 -3.78
CA LEU A 954 2.83 -16.85 -2.45
C LEU A 954 3.94 -17.92 -2.43
N GLY A 955 3.94 -18.85 -3.39
CA GLY A 955 4.73 -20.08 -3.32
C GLY A 955 3.97 -21.25 -2.67
N PRO A 956 4.45 -22.48 -2.87
CA PRO A 956 3.98 -23.64 -2.10
C PRO A 956 4.40 -23.54 -0.62
N ALA A 957 3.70 -24.27 0.24
CA ALA A 957 4.04 -24.41 1.66
C ALA A 957 5.48 -24.88 1.86
N ASP A 958 6.12 -24.50 2.97
CA ASP A 958 7.47 -24.98 3.31
C ASP A 958 7.48 -26.51 3.45
N SER A 959 8.53 -27.16 2.93
CA SER A 959 8.71 -28.61 3.01
C SER A 959 8.94 -29.07 4.46
N ALA A 960 8.61 -30.32 4.76
CA ALA A 960 8.93 -30.90 6.06
C ALA A 960 10.45 -30.92 6.29
N PHE A 961 10.86 -30.55 7.50
CA PHE A 961 12.25 -30.42 7.90
C PHE A 961 12.60 -31.50 8.94
N PHE A 962 13.60 -32.33 8.65
CA PHE A 962 14.20 -33.24 9.60
C PHE A 962 15.30 -32.51 10.37
N ASP A 963 15.23 -32.44 11.70
CA ASP A 963 16.18 -31.69 12.53
C ASP A 963 17.38 -32.51 13.05
N GLY A 964 17.55 -33.72 12.52
CA GLY A 964 18.55 -34.70 12.96
C GLY A 964 18.02 -35.70 14.00
N ASN A 965 16.96 -35.34 14.74
CA ASN A 965 16.32 -36.19 15.73
C ASN A 965 14.86 -36.52 15.39
N GLY A 966 14.17 -35.64 14.67
CA GLY A 966 12.78 -35.84 14.27
C GLY A 966 12.30 -34.90 13.18
N TRP A 967 11.10 -35.17 12.69
CA TRP A 967 10.43 -34.37 11.66
C TRP A 967 9.66 -33.20 12.27
N ARG A 968 9.94 -32.00 11.78
CA ARG A 968 9.12 -30.81 11.92
C ARG A 968 8.36 -30.64 10.61
N LYS A 969 7.04 -30.63 10.67
CA LYS A 969 6.25 -30.34 9.48
C LYS A 969 6.35 -28.87 9.16
N GLY A 970 6.24 -28.55 7.88
CA GLY A 970 6.00 -27.17 7.45
C GLY A 970 4.72 -26.62 8.08
N ARG A 971 4.44 -25.34 7.81
CA ARG A 971 3.24 -24.68 8.30
C ARG A 971 1.98 -25.51 8.00
N GLU A 972 1.17 -25.76 9.03
CA GLU A 972 -0.09 -26.49 8.87
C GLU A 972 -1.09 -25.63 8.08
N GLU A 973 -1.32 -26.01 6.83
CA GLU A 973 -2.30 -25.36 5.95
C GLU A 973 -3.64 -26.09 6.09
N THR A 974 -4.59 -25.47 6.78
CA THR A 974 -5.94 -26.05 6.88
C THR A 974 -6.78 -25.74 5.64
N GLU A 975 -6.51 -24.59 4.99
CA GLU A 975 -7.33 -24.02 3.91
C GLU A 975 -8.79 -23.79 4.35
N GLU A 976 -9.01 -23.66 5.66
CA GLU A 976 -10.34 -23.47 6.23
C GLU A 976 -10.72 -22.01 6.12
N LEU A 977 -11.72 -21.75 5.25
CA LEU A 977 -12.22 -20.40 5.06
C LEU A 977 -12.78 -19.86 6.40
N PRO A 978 -12.58 -18.56 6.68
CA PRO A 978 -13.18 -17.91 7.83
C PRO A 978 -14.70 -18.14 7.87
N ASP A 979 -15.21 -18.44 9.05
CA ASP A 979 -16.62 -18.76 9.24
C ASP A 979 -17.47 -17.49 9.30
N LEU A 980 -17.95 -17.05 8.13
CA LEU A 980 -18.76 -15.84 7.93
C LEU A 980 -20.21 -15.97 8.46
N THR A 981 -20.33 -16.43 9.71
CA THR A 981 -21.58 -16.67 10.45
C THR A 981 -22.40 -15.40 10.67
N GLU A 982 -23.63 -15.60 11.13
CA GLU A 982 -24.44 -14.51 11.69
C GLU A 982 -23.77 -13.85 12.90
N GLU A 983 -22.90 -14.54 13.65
CA GLU A 983 -22.19 -13.96 14.81
C GLU A 983 -21.11 -12.95 14.38
N GLU A 984 -20.24 -13.31 13.41
CA GLU A 984 -19.27 -12.36 12.85
C GLU A 984 -20.00 -11.15 12.23
N ASN A 985 -21.10 -11.39 11.51
CA ASN A 985 -21.93 -10.31 10.98
C ASN A 985 -22.57 -9.44 12.08
N ALA A 986 -22.88 -10.01 13.25
CA ALA A 986 -23.42 -9.28 14.38
C ALA A 986 -22.38 -8.36 15.02
N PHE A 987 -21.09 -8.75 15.07
CA PHE A 987 -20.01 -7.86 15.51
C PHE A 987 -19.97 -6.59 14.63
N TRP A 988 -19.86 -6.76 13.30
CA TRP A 988 -19.76 -5.61 12.40
C TRP A 988 -21.03 -4.76 12.40
N ARG A 989 -22.21 -5.39 12.48
CA ARG A 989 -23.49 -4.68 12.61
C ARG A 989 -23.57 -3.89 13.92
N ARG A 990 -23.00 -4.40 15.01
CA ARG A 990 -22.94 -3.70 16.30
C ARG A 990 -22.01 -2.50 16.26
N VAL A 991 -20.90 -2.59 15.52
CA VAL A 991 -19.92 -1.49 15.40
C VAL A 991 -20.36 -0.45 14.38
N TYR A 992 -20.66 -0.85 13.14
CA TYR A 992 -20.98 0.09 12.03
C TYR A 992 -22.46 0.45 11.94
N GLY A 993 -23.33 -0.29 12.62
CA GLY A 993 -24.77 -0.20 12.43
C GLY A 993 -25.25 -0.89 11.16
N SER A 994 -26.23 -0.30 10.50
CA SER A 994 -26.78 -0.75 9.21
C SER A 994 -27.22 0.47 8.41
N PRO A 995 -26.25 1.29 7.94
CA PRO A 995 -26.56 2.47 7.12
C PRO A 995 -27.38 2.08 5.87
N ASP A 996 -28.18 3.04 5.42
CA ASP A 996 -28.96 2.90 4.19
C ASP A 996 -28.02 2.73 2.98
N GLU A 997 -28.41 1.89 2.02
CA GLU A 997 -27.59 1.63 0.84
C GLU A 997 -27.40 2.88 -0.03
N ALA A 998 -28.38 3.80 -0.05
CA ALA A 998 -28.25 5.08 -0.73
C ALA A 998 -27.20 5.98 -0.07
N ALA A 999 -27.07 5.94 1.27
CA ALA A 999 -26.11 6.76 2.01
C ALA A 999 -24.65 6.34 1.80
N MET A 1000 -24.42 5.11 1.33
CA MET A 1000 -23.09 4.55 1.04
C MET A 1000 -22.78 4.50 -0.47
N ARG A 1001 -23.68 4.98 -1.32
CA ARG A 1001 -23.54 4.85 -2.77
C ARG A 1001 -22.71 6.01 -3.31
N LEU A 1002 -21.73 5.67 -4.14
CA LEU A 1002 -20.96 6.68 -4.85
C LEU A 1002 -21.81 7.32 -5.95
N PRO A 1003 -21.55 8.60 -6.29
CA PRO A 1003 -22.21 9.25 -7.43
C PRO A 1003 -22.06 8.46 -8.73
N MET A 1004 -23.04 8.56 -9.63
CA MET A 1004 -22.91 8.07 -11.00
C MET A 1004 -22.03 9.06 -11.78
N LEU A 1005 -21.03 8.52 -12.49
CA LEU A 1005 -20.12 9.31 -13.29
C LEU A 1005 -20.60 9.43 -14.73
N TYR A 1006 -20.31 10.58 -15.34
CA TYR A 1006 -20.66 10.86 -16.72
C TYR A 1006 -19.47 11.48 -17.47
N ALA A 1007 -19.24 10.96 -18.69
CA ALA A 1007 -18.32 11.54 -19.66
C ALA A 1007 -19.04 11.81 -20.98
N GLY A 1008 -19.46 13.06 -21.12
CA GLY A 1008 -20.07 13.54 -22.35
C GLY A 1008 -19.06 13.87 -23.46
N PRO A 1009 -19.56 14.34 -24.62
CA PRO A 1009 -18.74 14.69 -25.78
C PRO A 1009 -17.58 15.64 -25.49
N ASP A 1010 -17.76 16.53 -24.51
CA ASP A 1010 -16.81 17.61 -24.20
C ASP A 1010 -15.75 17.22 -23.16
N PHE A 1011 -15.97 16.16 -22.39
CA PHE A 1011 -15.03 15.65 -21.38
C PHE A 1011 -13.63 15.38 -21.98
N TRP A 1012 -13.58 15.01 -23.26
CA TRP A 1012 -12.37 14.59 -23.96
C TRP A 1012 -11.62 15.74 -24.67
N LYS A 1013 -12.08 16.98 -24.52
CA LYS A 1013 -11.42 18.17 -25.10
C LYS A 1013 -10.20 18.64 -24.29
N THR A 1014 -9.97 18.09 -23.09
CA THR A 1014 -8.88 18.45 -22.18
C THR A 1014 -8.00 17.26 -21.82
N GLU A 1015 -6.97 17.46 -21.00
CA GLU A 1015 -6.13 16.37 -20.49
C GLU A 1015 -6.96 15.36 -19.69
N ARG A 1016 -7.05 14.12 -20.20
CA ARG A 1016 -8.04 13.13 -19.75
C ARG A 1016 -7.64 12.33 -18.51
N LEU A 1017 -6.34 12.16 -18.25
CA LEU A 1017 -5.85 11.22 -17.25
C LEU A 1017 -6.32 11.62 -15.83
N TYR A 1018 -6.32 12.93 -15.57
CA TYR A 1018 -6.68 13.54 -14.29
C TYR A 1018 -8.01 14.30 -14.33
N ALA A 1019 -8.80 14.12 -15.40
CA ALA A 1019 -10.06 14.83 -15.54
C ALA A 1019 -11.09 14.34 -14.51
N VAL A 1020 -11.65 15.30 -13.76
CA VAL A 1020 -12.80 15.08 -12.88
C VAL A 1020 -14.02 14.84 -13.77
N SER A 1021 -14.71 13.72 -13.55
CA SER A 1021 -15.95 13.39 -14.28
C SER A 1021 -17.12 14.20 -13.73
N ASP A 1022 -18.12 14.46 -14.57
CA ASP A 1022 -19.40 14.99 -14.07
C ASP A 1022 -20.06 13.93 -13.19
N GLU A 1023 -20.53 14.34 -12.01
CA GLU A 1023 -21.13 13.44 -11.03
C GLU A 1023 -22.60 13.77 -10.80
N ARG A 1024 -23.44 12.74 -10.62
CA ARG A 1024 -24.82 12.89 -10.15
C ARG A 1024 -25.10 11.92 -9.02
N GLU A 1025 -25.93 12.33 -8.07
CA GLU A 1025 -26.43 11.44 -7.04
C GLU A 1025 -27.07 10.20 -7.67
N ASP A 1026 -26.61 9.02 -7.29
CA ASP A 1026 -27.12 7.75 -7.80
C ASP A 1026 -28.01 7.09 -6.76
N VAL A 1027 -29.22 6.73 -7.16
CA VAL A 1027 -30.21 6.11 -6.28
C VAL A 1027 -30.50 4.70 -6.80
N PRO A 1028 -30.41 3.65 -5.95
CA PRO A 1028 -30.63 2.27 -6.37
C PRO A 1028 -31.99 2.04 -7.02
N GLY A 1029 -31.97 1.40 -8.20
CA GLY A 1029 -33.15 0.95 -8.92
C GLY A 1029 -33.88 -0.20 -8.22
N ARG A 1030 -34.95 -0.70 -8.87
CA ARG A 1030 -35.67 -1.87 -8.37
C ARG A 1030 -34.90 -3.15 -8.64
N LYS A 1031 -34.98 -4.11 -7.72
CA LYS A 1031 -34.43 -5.45 -7.94
C LYS A 1031 -35.10 -6.11 -9.14
N LYS A 1032 -34.29 -6.49 -10.13
CA LYS A 1032 -34.74 -7.11 -11.38
C LYS A 1032 -34.62 -8.63 -11.34
N TYR A 1033 -33.44 -9.15 -11.00
CA TYR A 1033 -33.17 -10.58 -10.97
C TYR A 1033 -33.11 -11.14 -9.55
N ASP A 1034 -33.64 -12.36 -9.38
CA ASP A 1034 -33.46 -13.14 -8.16
C ASP A 1034 -32.53 -14.32 -8.46
N PHE A 1035 -31.31 -14.25 -7.92
CA PHE A 1035 -30.30 -15.27 -8.16
C PHE A 1035 -30.33 -16.40 -7.12
N VAL A 1036 -30.93 -16.15 -5.95
CA VAL A 1036 -30.94 -17.08 -4.82
C VAL A 1036 -32.32 -17.76 -4.77
N SER A 1037 -32.57 -18.66 -5.72
CA SER A 1037 -33.78 -19.48 -5.73
C SER A 1037 -33.47 -20.90 -5.25
N GLY A 1038 -34.26 -21.42 -4.32
CA GLY A 1038 -34.21 -22.84 -3.91
C GLY A 1038 -34.78 -23.82 -4.96
N GLU A 1039 -35.24 -23.31 -6.11
CA GLU A 1039 -35.96 -24.05 -7.15
C GLU A 1039 -35.23 -23.94 -8.51
N ARG A 1040 -35.91 -24.34 -9.61
CA ARG A 1040 -35.40 -24.13 -10.96
C ARG A 1040 -35.34 -22.65 -11.28
N LYS A 1041 -34.23 -22.24 -11.86
CA LYS A 1041 -33.97 -20.87 -12.31
C LYS A 1041 -33.81 -20.87 -13.82
N ASP A 1042 -34.44 -19.93 -14.50
CA ASP A 1042 -34.17 -19.61 -15.90
C ASP A 1042 -34.33 -18.10 -16.09
N LEU A 1043 -33.23 -17.36 -15.99
CA LEU A 1043 -33.24 -15.92 -16.19
C LEU A 1043 -33.28 -15.55 -17.67
N LEU A 1044 -32.83 -16.45 -18.56
CA LEU A 1044 -32.83 -16.20 -20.02
C LEU A 1044 -34.25 -16.00 -20.56
N CYS A 1045 -35.25 -16.65 -19.96
CA CYS A 1045 -36.64 -16.47 -20.35
C CYS A 1045 -37.18 -15.04 -20.10
N ARG A 1046 -36.52 -14.26 -19.23
CA ARG A 1046 -36.94 -12.89 -18.88
C ARG A 1046 -36.43 -11.84 -19.86
N PHE A 1047 -35.45 -12.14 -20.71
CA PHE A 1047 -34.87 -11.16 -21.63
C PHE A 1047 -35.86 -10.75 -22.76
N GLY A 1048 -36.87 -11.58 -23.02
CA GLY A 1048 -37.82 -11.36 -24.11
C GLY A 1048 -37.18 -11.55 -25.49
N SER A 1049 -37.96 -11.51 -26.58
CA SER A 1049 -37.43 -11.69 -27.94
C SER A 1049 -37.88 -10.57 -28.90
N GLY A 1050 -38.22 -9.40 -28.36
CA GLY A 1050 -38.78 -8.27 -29.10
C GLY A 1050 -37.72 -7.39 -29.76
N ILE A 1051 -38.15 -6.55 -30.71
CA ILE A 1051 -37.34 -5.43 -31.18
C ILE A 1051 -37.40 -4.30 -30.15
N PHE A 1052 -36.31 -3.58 -29.91
CA PHE A 1052 -36.35 -2.39 -29.04
C PHE A 1052 -37.03 -1.24 -29.79
N GLU A 1053 -38.02 -0.59 -29.18
CA GLU A 1053 -38.78 0.50 -29.81
C GLU A 1053 -38.31 1.86 -29.28
N GLU A 1054 -38.05 2.80 -30.17
CA GLU A 1054 -37.82 4.20 -29.81
C GLU A 1054 -39.10 4.83 -29.25
N CYS A 1055 -38.96 5.58 -28.16
CA CYS A 1055 -40.04 6.32 -27.56
C CYS A 1055 -39.55 7.73 -27.19
N ALA A 1056 -40.14 8.75 -27.82
CA ALA A 1056 -39.83 10.16 -27.57
C ALA A 1056 -38.35 10.53 -27.76
N GLY A 1057 -37.69 9.89 -28.72
CA GLY A 1057 -36.28 10.10 -29.06
C GLY A 1057 -35.31 9.28 -28.22
N GLU A 1058 -35.79 8.35 -27.38
CA GLU A 1058 -34.96 7.56 -26.46
C GLU A 1058 -35.09 6.05 -26.71
N ILE A 1059 -33.97 5.32 -26.55
CA ILE A 1059 -33.91 3.85 -26.56
C ILE A 1059 -33.06 3.37 -25.38
N PHE A 1060 -33.58 2.41 -24.63
CA PHE A 1060 -32.96 1.77 -23.47
C PHE A 1060 -32.77 0.27 -23.72
N ILE A 1061 -31.52 -0.20 -23.67
CA ILE A 1061 -31.13 -1.59 -23.94
C ILE A 1061 -30.27 -2.11 -22.80
N GLU A 1062 -30.58 -3.31 -22.34
CA GLU A 1062 -29.79 -4.07 -21.37
C GLU A 1062 -28.75 -4.92 -22.11
N ALA A 1063 -27.48 -4.88 -21.71
CA ALA A 1063 -26.41 -5.54 -22.46
C ALA A 1063 -26.53 -7.07 -22.43
N GLU A 1064 -27.05 -7.65 -21.35
CA GLU A 1064 -27.22 -9.09 -21.24
C GLU A 1064 -28.25 -9.67 -22.22
N TYR A 1065 -29.10 -8.83 -22.83
CA TYR A 1065 -30.11 -9.29 -23.80
C TYR A 1065 -29.46 -9.87 -25.07
N ALA A 1066 -28.17 -9.60 -25.34
CA ALA A 1066 -27.43 -10.28 -26.39
C ALA A 1066 -27.36 -11.82 -26.19
N LEU A 1067 -27.57 -12.32 -24.97
CA LEU A 1067 -27.60 -13.75 -24.65
C LEU A 1067 -28.89 -14.46 -25.06
N GLU A 1068 -29.91 -13.74 -25.51
CA GLU A 1068 -31.17 -14.31 -26.03
C GLU A 1068 -30.96 -15.31 -27.16
N LYS A 1069 -29.91 -15.09 -27.98
CA LYS A 1069 -29.68 -15.82 -29.23
C LYS A 1069 -30.89 -15.74 -30.16
N SER A 1070 -31.49 -14.56 -30.27
CA SER A 1070 -32.65 -14.27 -31.10
C SER A 1070 -32.25 -13.52 -32.38
N GLN A 1071 -33.20 -13.35 -33.31
CA GLN A 1071 -32.98 -12.48 -34.48
C GLN A 1071 -32.88 -10.99 -34.13
N ASN A 1072 -33.21 -10.62 -32.89
CA ASN A 1072 -33.28 -9.23 -32.41
C ASN A 1072 -32.12 -8.89 -31.46
N ALA A 1073 -31.53 -9.88 -30.78
CA ALA A 1073 -30.32 -9.71 -30.01
C ALA A 1073 -29.48 -11.00 -29.98
N TRP A 1074 -28.18 -10.90 -30.29
CA TRP A 1074 -27.28 -12.06 -30.37
C TRP A 1074 -25.81 -11.71 -30.13
N LEU A 1075 -24.99 -12.75 -29.92
CA LEU A 1075 -23.52 -12.68 -29.80
C LEU A 1075 -22.82 -13.21 -31.05
N THR A 1076 -21.66 -12.66 -31.37
CA THR A 1076 -20.69 -13.22 -32.31
C THR A 1076 -19.35 -13.49 -31.61
N SER A 1077 -18.70 -14.61 -31.96
CA SER A 1077 -17.41 -15.04 -31.40
C SER A 1077 -16.25 -14.52 -32.26
N SER A 1078 -15.10 -14.24 -31.65
CA SER A 1078 -13.92 -13.82 -32.38
C SER A 1078 -13.14 -14.96 -33.04
N VAL A 1079 -13.23 -16.18 -32.49
CA VAL A 1079 -12.65 -17.38 -33.09
C VAL A 1079 -13.67 -18.52 -33.24
N PRO A 1080 -13.47 -19.44 -34.21
CA PRO A 1080 -14.44 -20.51 -34.52
C PRO A 1080 -14.65 -21.55 -33.42
N ASP A 1081 -13.71 -21.68 -32.46
CA ASP A 1081 -13.79 -22.62 -31.33
C ASP A 1081 -14.54 -22.05 -30.12
N GLY A 1082 -15.09 -20.82 -30.22
CA GLY A 1082 -15.88 -20.18 -29.18
C GLY A 1082 -15.07 -19.47 -28.09
N LYS A 1083 -13.74 -19.40 -28.22
CA LYS A 1083 -12.89 -18.53 -27.37
C LYS A 1083 -13.04 -17.07 -27.82
N GLY A 1084 -12.75 -16.11 -26.93
CA GLY A 1084 -12.97 -14.68 -27.20
C GLY A 1084 -14.44 -14.34 -27.46
N CYS A 1085 -15.25 -14.36 -26.40
CA CYS A 1085 -16.67 -14.02 -26.45
C CYS A 1085 -17.04 -12.97 -25.37
N TRP A 1086 -18.27 -12.47 -25.41
CA TRP A 1086 -18.84 -11.72 -24.28
C TRP A 1086 -19.49 -12.69 -23.29
N MET A 1087 -19.24 -12.49 -22.00
CA MET A 1087 -19.78 -13.31 -20.91
C MET A 1087 -20.57 -12.46 -19.93
N HIS A 1088 -21.61 -13.01 -19.33
CA HIS A 1088 -22.34 -12.30 -18.27
C HIS A 1088 -21.56 -12.28 -16.96
N ILE A 1089 -21.72 -11.20 -16.21
CA ILE A 1089 -21.25 -10.98 -14.84
C ILE A 1089 -22.32 -10.23 -14.04
N ARG A 1090 -22.18 -10.20 -12.72
CA ARG A 1090 -23.02 -9.41 -11.83
C ARG A 1090 -22.64 -7.93 -11.90
N SER A 1091 -23.62 -7.04 -11.96
CA SER A 1091 -23.44 -5.59 -11.83
C SER A 1091 -24.17 -5.01 -10.61
N GLU A 1092 -23.90 -3.73 -10.32
CA GLU A 1092 -24.47 -2.99 -9.17
C GLU A 1092 -25.77 -2.25 -9.52
N THR A 1093 -26.20 -2.28 -10.80
CA THR A 1093 -27.49 -1.74 -11.25
C THR A 1093 -28.66 -2.62 -10.78
N ASP A 1094 -29.89 -2.15 -11.04
CA ASP A 1094 -31.14 -2.82 -10.65
C ASP A 1094 -31.17 -3.17 -9.16
N GLY A 1095 -30.86 -2.19 -8.30
CA GLY A 1095 -30.83 -2.41 -6.85
C GLY A 1095 -29.81 -3.47 -6.42
N GLY A 1096 -28.67 -3.52 -7.13
CA GLY A 1096 -27.59 -4.47 -6.92
C GLY A 1096 -27.89 -5.88 -7.43
N THR A 1097 -28.85 -6.03 -8.36
CA THR A 1097 -29.22 -7.32 -8.98
C THR A 1097 -29.05 -7.36 -10.49
N GLY A 1098 -28.46 -6.35 -11.11
CA GLY A 1098 -28.27 -6.28 -12.56
C GLY A 1098 -27.29 -7.32 -13.10
N LEU A 1099 -27.25 -7.42 -14.42
CA LEU A 1099 -26.25 -8.17 -15.16
C LEU A 1099 -25.49 -7.21 -16.07
N ALA A 1100 -24.21 -7.49 -16.28
CA ALA A 1100 -23.40 -6.84 -17.29
C ALA A 1100 -22.68 -7.89 -18.14
N MET A 1101 -22.12 -7.45 -19.26
CA MET A 1101 -21.35 -8.27 -20.18
C MET A 1101 -19.87 -7.88 -20.13
N ILE A 1102 -18.98 -8.85 -19.95
CA ILE A 1102 -17.52 -8.69 -19.96
C ILE A 1102 -16.89 -9.34 -21.21
N SER A 1103 -15.95 -8.66 -21.86
CA SER A 1103 -15.18 -9.21 -22.99
C SER A 1103 -14.06 -10.15 -22.49
N THR A 1104 -13.84 -11.29 -23.15
CA THR A 1104 -12.79 -12.25 -22.77
C THR A 1104 -11.59 -12.23 -23.71
N ASP A 1105 -10.47 -12.79 -23.24
CA ASP A 1105 -9.28 -13.04 -24.05
C ASP A 1105 -9.58 -13.94 -25.27
N MET A 1106 -8.88 -13.66 -26.37
CA MET A 1106 -9.03 -14.20 -27.71
C MET A 1106 -8.30 -15.54 -27.91
N GLY A 1107 -7.68 -16.08 -26.85
CA GLY A 1107 -7.07 -17.42 -26.84
C GLY A 1107 -5.65 -17.51 -27.42
N GLY A 1108 -4.86 -16.43 -27.36
CA GLY A 1108 -3.50 -16.34 -27.92
C GLY A 1108 -2.37 -16.09 -26.92
N GLY A 1109 -2.65 -16.12 -25.62
CA GLY A 1109 -1.77 -15.60 -24.56
C GLY A 1109 -2.20 -14.19 -24.14
N GLU A 1110 -1.83 -13.79 -22.92
CA GLU A 1110 -2.27 -12.54 -22.29
C GLU A 1110 -2.10 -11.32 -23.21
N GLY A 1111 -3.16 -10.51 -23.33
CA GLY A 1111 -3.10 -9.19 -23.94
C GLY A 1111 -3.25 -9.12 -25.47
N MET A 1112 -3.74 -10.16 -26.14
CA MET A 1112 -4.01 -10.08 -27.58
C MET A 1112 -5.26 -9.22 -27.89
N GLN A 1113 -5.03 -7.98 -28.32
CA GLN A 1113 -6.09 -7.08 -28.81
C GLN A 1113 -6.50 -7.39 -30.25
N ALA A 1114 -7.80 -7.31 -30.55
CA ALA A 1114 -8.30 -7.50 -31.91
C ALA A 1114 -7.92 -6.30 -32.80
N ARG A 1115 -6.95 -6.48 -33.71
CA ARG A 1115 -6.52 -5.42 -34.66
C ARG A 1115 -7.58 -5.06 -35.71
N ILE A 1116 -8.55 -5.95 -35.96
CA ILE A 1116 -9.66 -5.75 -36.89
C ILE A 1116 -10.96 -5.89 -36.10
N PRO A 1117 -11.77 -4.83 -35.93
CA PRO A 1117 -12.95 -4.85 -35.06
C PRO A 1117 -13.98 -5.95 -35.39
N MET A 1118 -14.20 -6.22 -36.68
CA MET A 1118 -15.14 -7.25 -37.14
C MET A 1118 -14.72 -8.68 -36.79
N HIS A 1119 -13.47 -8.89 -36.37
CA HIS A 1119 -12.97 -10.18 -35.89
C HIS A 1119 -13.00 -10.27 -34.36
N ALA A 1120 -13.47 -9.24 -33.65
CA ALA A 1120 -13.65 -9.27 -32.20
C ALA A 1120 -15.02 -9.84 -31.81
N ALA A 1121 -15.18 -10.20 -30.54
CA ALA A 1121 -16.47 -10.61 -30.00
C ALA A 1121 -17.49 -9.47 -30.11
N GLY A 1122 -18.67 -9.76 -30.67
CA GLY A 1122 -19.71 -8.77 -30.90
C GLY A 1122 -20.97 -9.00 -30.07
N MET A 1123 -21.55 -7.93 -29.53
CA MET A 1123 -22.95 -7.89 -29.07
C MET A 1123 -23.79 -7.14 -30.10
N HIS A 1124 -24.94 -7.68 -30.49
CA HIS A 1124 -25.78 -7.11 -31.55
C HIS A 1124 -27.22 -6.93 -31.09
N TYR A 1125 -27.83 -5.79 -31.44
CA TYR A 1125 -29.19 -5.43 -31.03
C TYR A 1125 -29.95 -4.76 -32.19
N ARG A 1126 -31.16 -5.24 -32.48
CA ARG A 1126 -32.07 -4.61 -33.44
C ARG A 1126 -33.06 -3.69 -32.74
N PHE A 1127 -33.18 -2.48 -33.24
CA PHE A 1127 -34.09 -1.47 -32.70
C PHE A 1127 -34.81 -0.73 -33.83
N ARG A 1128 -35.97 -0.13 -33.53
CA ARG A 1128 -36.78 0.65 -34.47
C ARG A 1128 -36.77 2.13 -34.09
N ILE A 1129 -36.52 2.97 -35.09
CA ILE A 1129 -36.58 4.43 -35.02
C ILE A 1129 -37.87 4.90 -35.68
N HIS A 1130 -38.65 5.72 -34.98
CA HIS A 1130 -39.85 6.39 -35.52
C HIS A 1130 -39.55 7.85 -35.88
N ASN A 1131 -38.62 8.48 -35.17
CA ASN A 1131 -38.23 9.88 -35.37
C ASN A 1131 -36.80 9.98 -35.91
N PRO A 1132 -36.60 10.30 -37.21
CA PRO A 1132 -35.29 10.50 -37.80
C PRO A 1132 -34.54 11.67 -37.14
N ALA A 1133 -33.34 11.40 -36.60
CA ALA A 1133 -32.53 12.39 -35.91
C ALA A 1133 -31.06 11.93 -35.79
N ASP A 1134 -30.22 12.81 -35.24
CA ASP A 1134 -28.86 12.45 -34.84
C ASP A 1134 -28.86 11.94 -33.39
N TYR A 1135 -28.75 10.63 -33.21
CA TYR A 1135 -28.74 9.98 -31.91
C TYR A 1135 -27.32 9.89 -31.34
N THR A 1136 -27.17 10.22 -30.07
CA THR A 1136 -25.95 9.95 -29.29
C THR A 1136 -26.07 8.58 -28.65
N ILE A 1137 -25.04 7.76 -28.81
CA ILE A 1137 -24.95 6.42 -28.23
C ILE A 1137 -24.13 6.52 -26.94
N TRP A 1138 -24.74 6.14 -25.84
CA TRP A 1138 -24.16 6.08 -24.51
C TRP A 1138 -24.03 4.63 -24.05
N LEU A 1139 -22.91 4.32 -23.40
CA LEU A 1139 -22.68 3.03 -22.77
C LEU A 1139 -22.43 3.24 -21.27
N LEU A 1140 -23.06 2.44 -20.43
CA LEU A 1140 -22.71 2.32 -19.02
C LEU A 1140 -21.58 1.29 -18.92
N MET A 1141 -20.37 1.79 -18.75
CA MET A 1141 -19.13 1.02 -18.89
C MET A 1141 -18.40 0.90 -17.56
N ARG A 1142 -17.55 -0.11 -17.47
CA ARG A 1142 -16.57 -0.28 -16.40
C ARG A 1142 -15.35 -1.01 -16.93
N PHE A 1143 -14.17 -0.57 -16.51
CA PHE A 1143 -12.87 -1.14 -16.90
C PHE A 1143 -11.84 -0.99 -15.78
N GLU A 1144 -10.76 -1.77 -15.82
CA GLU A 1144 -9.73 -1.77 -14.78
C GLU A 1144 -8.56 -0.83 -15.09
N ASP A 1145 -8.18 -0.74 -16.36
CA ASP A 1145 -6.96 -0.07 -16.82
C ASP A 1145 -7.02 0.23 -18.33
N THR A 1146 -5.92 0.75 -18.87
CA THR A 1146 -5.77 1.07 -20.30
C THR A 1146 -5.83 -0.15 -21.23
N ASP A 1147 -5.74 -1.37 -20.70
CA ASP A 1147 -5.78 -2.61 -21.47
C ASP A 1147 -7.18 -3.20 -21.57
N SER A 1148 -8.15 -2.61 -20.86
CA SER A 1148 -9.55 -3.04 -20.77
C SER A 1148 -10.57 -1.94 -21.07
N ASP A 1149 -10.13 -0.76 -21.50
CA ASP A 1149 -10.97 0.45 -21.53
C ASP A 1149 -11.80 0.65 -22.80
N TYR A 1150 -11.59 -0.09 -23.90
CA TYR A 1150 -12.07 0.31 -25.23
C TYR A 1150 -12.91 -0.74 -25.97
N CYS A 1151 -13.94 -0.28 -26.70
CA CYS A 1151 -14.72 -1.05 -27.67
C CYS A 1151 -15.06 -0.23 -28.92
N GLU A 1152 -15.36 -0.92 -30.01
CA GLU A 1152 -15.77 -0.32 -31.29
C GLU A 1152 -17.29 -0.40 -31.49
N THR A 1153 -17.88 0.63 -32.11
CA THR A 1153 -19.33 0.67 -32.38
C THR A 1153 -19.63 0.64 -33.87
N ALA A 1154 -20.69 -0.08 -34.26
CA ALA A 1154 -21.19 -0.09 -35.62
C ALA A 1154 -22.72 0.00 -35.66
N VAL A 1155 -23.23 0.73 -36.64
CA VAL A 1155 -24.66 0.75 -36.98
C VAL A 1155 -24.81 0.19 -38.39
N ASP A 1156 -25.70 -0.79 -38.55
CA ASP A 1156 -25.98 -1.49 -39.81
C ASP A 1156 -24.72 -2.05 -40.50
N GLY A 1157 -23.79 -2.57 -39.69
CA GLY A 1157 -22.54 -3.18 -40.14
C GLY A 1157 -21.45 -2.18 -40.55
N MET A 1158 -21.73 -0.87 -40.47
CA MET A 1158 -20.74 0.15 -40.75
C MET A 1158 -20.12 0.68 -39.45
N ILE A 1159 -18.83 0.39 -39.25
CA ILE A 1159 -18.01 1.02 -38.22
C ILE A 1159 -18.09 2.54 -38.40
N ARG A 1160 -18.20 3.27 -37.30
CA ARG A 1160 -18.36 4.72 -37.34
C ARG A 1160 -16.97 5.39 -37.22
N GLU A 1161 -16.42 5.91 -38.32
CA GLU A 1161 -15.11 6.60 -38.32
C GLU A 1161 -15.07 7.84 -37.39
N ALA A 1162 -16.24 8.39 -37.02
CA ALA A 1162 -16.39 9.46 -36.04
C ALA A 1162 -16.04 9.04 -34.59
N ASP A 1163 -15.84 7.75 -34.31
CA ASP A 1163 -15.52 7.21 -32.98
C ASP A 1163 -14.14 7.69 -32.44
N ARG A 1164 -13.31 8.29 -33.30
CA ARG A 1164 -12.07 9.02 -32.91
C ARG A 1164 -12.30 10.45 -32.42
N ALA A 1165 -13.49 11.02 -32.61
CA ALA A 1165 -13.78 12.41 -32.24
C ALA A 1165 -13.90 12.60 -30.72
N TYR A 1166 -14.40 11.60 -29.99
CA TYR A 1166 -14.56 11.63 -28.53
C TYR A 1166 -13.45 10.86 -27.78
N ALA A 1167 -12.46 10.32 -28.49
CA ALA A 1167 -11.28 9.70 -27.87
C ALA A 1167 -10.09 9.76 -28.82
N PRO A 1168 -9.41 10.92 -28.93
CA PRO A 1168 -8.20 11.02 -29.74
C PRO A 1168 -7.18 9.97 -29.26
N GLY A 1169 -6.82 9.03 -30.14
CA GLY A 1169 -5.88 7.95 -29.83
C GLY A 1169 -6.48 6.64 -29.30
N GLY A 1170 -7.81 6.48 -29.25
CA GLY A 1170 -8.47 5.18 -29.03
C GLY A 1170 -8.40 4.60 -27.60
N GLY A 1171 -8.15 5.45 -26.60
CA GLY A 1171 -8.15 5.08 -25.17
C GLY A 1171 -9.20 5.87 -24.39
N PHE A 1172 -9.86 5.18 -23.47
CA PHE A 1172 -11.03 5.61 -22.71
C PHE A 1172 -10.73 5.84 -21.23
N PHE A 1173 -9.56 5.41 -20.74
CA PHE A 1173 -9.15 5.47 -19.34
C PHE A 1173 -8.98 6.90 -18.80
N SER A 1174 -9.51 7.12 -17.59
CA SER A 1174 -9.16 8.19 -16.65
C SER A 1174 -9.07 7.61 -15.24
N TYR A 1175 -8.34 8.26 -14.32
CA TYR A 1175 -8.30 7.81 -12.93
C TYR A 1175 -9.67 7.86 -12.25
N SER A 1176 -10.48 8.87 -12.58
CA SER A 1176 -11.83 9.04 -12.02
C SER A 1176 -12.77 7.87 -12.36
N MET A 1177 -12.58 7.20 -13.50
CA MET A 1177 -13.45 6.12 -13.97
C MET A 1177 -12.94 4.70 -13.65
N LYS A 1178 -11.70 4.57 -13.16
CA LYS A 1178 -11.07 3.28 -12.85
C LYS A 1178 -11.99 2.44 -11.95
N GLN A 1179 -12.36 1.24 -12.41
CA GLN A 1179 -13.24 0.30 -11.70
C GLN A 1179 -14.60 0.87 -11.24
N ARG A 1180 -15.04 2.05 -11.73
CA ARG A 1180 -16.35 2.65 -11.47
C ARG A 1180 -17.26 2.49 -12.68
N TRP A 1181 -18.53 2.19 -12.41
CA TRP A 1181 -19.58 2.29 -13.41
C TRP A 1181 -19.76 3.76 -13.81
N HIS A 1182 -19.69 4.04 -15.10
CA HIS A 1182 -19.81 5.39 -15.64
C HIS A 1182 -20.51 5.39 -16.99
N TRP A 1183 -21.32 6.42 -17.22
CA TRP A 1183 -21.95 6.68 -18.51
C TRP A 1183 -21.00 7.40 -19.44
N ARG A 1184 -20.81 6.85 -20.63
CA ARG A 1184 -19.92 7.41 -21.64
C ARG A 1184 -20.62 7.60 -22.98
N ALA A 1185 -20.53 8.81 -23.54
CA ALA A 1185 -20.87 9.03 -24.93
C ALA A 1185 -19.76 8.44 -25.82
N VAL A 1186 -20.10 7.43 -26.63
CA VAL A 1186 -19.12 6.71 -27.45
C VAL A 1186 -19.19 7.06 -28.93
N SER A 1187 -20.39 7.38 -29.43
CA SER A 1187 -20.58 7.68 -30.85
C SER A 1187 -21.84 8.51 -31.09
N ARG A 1188 -21.96 9.09 -32.29
CA ARG A 1188 -23.16 9.76 -32.78
C ARG A 1188 -23.52 9.22 -34.15
N ALA A 1189 -24.78 8.85 -34.35
CA ALA A 1189 -25.27 8.30 -35.59
C ALA A 1189 -26.55 9.01 -36.02
N ARG A 1190 -26.59 9.45 -37.29
CA ARG A 1190 -27.84 9.83 -37.93
C ARG A 1190 -28.63 8.58 -38.25
N LEU A 1191 -29.82 8.46 -37.68
CA LEU A 1191 -30.69 7.32 -37.86
C LEU A 1191 -31.97 7.77 -38.57
N GLU A 1192 -32.33 7.07 -39.62
CA GLU A 1192 -33.54 7.33 -40.39
C GLU A 1192 -34.71 6.48 -39.83
N GLU A 1193 -35.94 6.73 -40.28
CA GLU A 1193 -37.09 5.93 -39.84
C GLU A 1193 -36.93 4.49 -40.35
N GLY A 1194 -36.96 3.50 -39.46
CA GLY A 1194 -36.72 2.12 -39.84
C GLY A 1194 -36.16 1.23 -38.75
N ILE A 1195 -35.75 0.02 -39.15
CA ILE A 1195 -35.09 -0.95 -38.27
C ILE A 1195 -33.59 -0.91 -38.53
N HIS A 1196 -32.83 -0.73 -37.46
CA HIS A 1196 -31.38 -0.66 -37.47
C HIS A 1196 -30.78 -1.75 -36.57
N THR A 1197 -29.49 -2.04 -36.77
CA THR A 1197 -28.71 -2.95 -35.93
C THR A 1197 -27.53 -2.22 -35.31
N LEU A 1198 -27.50 -2.12 -33.98
CA LEU A 1198 -26.32 -1.68 -33.23
C LEU A 1198 -25.43 -2.89 -32.96
N SER A 1199 -24.13 -2.75 -33.19
CA SER A 1199 -23.12 -3.75 -32.84
C SER A 1199 -22.02 -3.13 -31.98
N LEU A 1200 -21.65 -3.81 -30.90
CA LEU A 1200 -20.54 -3.43 -30.01
C LEU A 1200 -19.47 -4.53 -30.04
N TYR A 1201 -18.25 -4.17 -30.42
CA TYR A 1201 -17.13 -5.10 -30.57
C TYR A 1201 -16.09 -4.91 -29.47
N GLY A 1202 -15.88 -5.93 -28.65
CA GLY A 1202 -14.93 -5.92 -27.53
C GLY A 1202 -13.51 -6.16 -28.03
N THR A 1203 -12.81 -5.12 -28.43
CA THR A 1203 -11.44 -5.21 -29.00
C THR A 1203 -10.36 -5.37 -27.94
N LYS A 1204 -10.65 -4.96 -26.70
CA LYS A 1204 -9.84 -5.14 -25.50
C LYS A 1204 -10.56 -6.07 -24.50
N PRO A 1205 -9.90 -7.12 -23.97
CA PRO A 1205 -10.50 -8.00 -22.96
C PRO A 1205 -10.66 -7.28 -21.62
N GLY A 1206 -11.60 -7.75 -20.79
CA GLY A 1206 -11.87 -7.20 -19.45
C GLY A 1206 -12.81 -6.00 -19.43
N LEU A 1207 -13.20 -5.46 -20.59
CA LEU A 1207 -14.18 -4.37 -20.66
C LEU A 1207 -15.56 -4.88 -20.25
N GLN A 1208 -16.25 -4.12 -19.40
CA GLN A 1208 -17.60 -4.42 -18.93
C GLN A 1208 -18.61 -3.39 -19.43
N ILE A 1209 -19.77 -3.86 -19.90
CA ILE A 1209 -20.89 -3.04 -20.35
C ILE A 1209 -22.17 -3.56 -19.72
N ASP A 1210 -22.91 -2.68 -19.03
CA ASP A 1210 -24.16 -2.99 -18.34
C ASP A 1210 -25.37 -2.56 -19.18
N ARG A 1211 -25.41 -1.28 -19.57
CA ARG A 1211 -26.55 -0.66 -20.27
C ARG A 1211 -26.11 0.12 -21.50
N ILE A 1212 -27.02 0.22 -22.47
CA ILE A 1212 -26.84 0.97 -23.70
C ILE A 1212 -28.03 1.92 -23.86
N TYR A 1213 -27.75 3.20 -24.02
CA TYR A 1213 -28.75 4.26 -24.13
C TYR A 1213 -28.53 5.07 -25.41
N LEU A 1214 -29.58 5.24 -26.22
CA LEU A 1214 -29.55 6.09 -27.39
C LEU A 1214 -30.53 7.24 -27.18
N THR A 1215 -30.10 8.48 -27.43
CA THR A 1215 -30.97 9.65 -27.33
C THR A 1215 -30.77 10.63 -28.49
N ALA A 1216 -31.86 11.17 -29.00
CA ALA A 1216 -31.87 12.29 -29.95
C ALA A 1216 -31.81 13.68 -29.28
N SER A 1217 -31.93 13.76 -27.94
CA SER A 1217 -31.80 15.00 -27.17
C SER A 1217 -30.36 15.21 -26.68
N GLU A 1218 -30.12 16.37 -26.05
CA GLU A 1218 -28.86 16.65 -25.31
C GLU A 1218 -28.92 16.13 -23.86
N ASP A 1219 -29.95 15.37 -23.49
CA ASP A 1219 -30.11 14.85 -22.14
C ASP A 1219 -29.11 13.73 -21.83
N TRP A 1220 -28.69 13.70 -20.57
CA TRP A 1220 -27.82 12.65 -20.06
C TRP A 1220 -28.61 11.37 -19.79
N PRO A 1221 -27.97 10.19 -19.87
CA PRO A 1221 -28.59 8.95 -19.46
C PRO A 1221 -29.12 9.02 -18.01
N PRO A 1222 -30.25 8.36 -17.67
CA PRO A 1222 -30.73 8.37 -16.30
C PRO A 1222 -29.83 7.55 -15.36
N VAL A 1223 -29.93 7.88 -14.07
CA VAL A 1223 -29.39 7.05 -12.97
C VAL A 1223 -30.25 5.80 -12.76
N ASP A 1224 -29.83 4.89 -11.88
CA ASP A 1224 -30.40 3.53 -11.81
C ASP A 1224 -31.92 3.48 -11.55
N THR A 1225 -32.44 4.35 -10.67
CA THR A 1225 -33.90 4.50 -10.43
C THR A 1225 -34.71 5.01 -11.62
N GLY A 1226 -34.07 5.74 -12.55
CA GLY A 1226 -34.73 6.33 -13.72
C GLY A 1226 -34.75 5.43 -14.95
N TRP A 1227 -34.05 4.30 -14.90
CA TRP A 1227 -33.93 3.36 -16.02
C TRP A 1227 -35.28 2.70 -16.36
N LYS A 1228 -35.64 2.69 -17.65
CA LYS A 1228 -36.91 2.14 -18.17
C LYS A 1228 -36.67 1.42 -19.49
N GLU A 1229 -36.91 0.12 -19.56
CA GLU A 1229 -36.61 -0.65 -20.76
C GLU A 1229 -37.51 -0.29 -21.95
N SER A 1230 -36.92 -0.10 -23.13
CA SER A 1230 -37.65 0.21 -24.38
C SER A 1230 -38.54 -0.93 -24.88
N ARG A 1231 -38.39 -2.14 -24.33
CA ARG A 1231 -39.28 -3.27 -24.65
C ARG A 1231 -40.55 -3.25 -23.81
N GLU A 1232 -40.51 -2.74 -22.59
CA GLU A 1232 -41.68 -2.66 -21.69
C GLU A 1232 -42.56 -1.42 -21.99
N ALA A 1233 -41.97 -0.32 -22.48
CA ALA A 1233 -42.70 0.91 -22.83
C ALA A 1233 -43.75 0.72 -23.95
N GLY A 1234 -43.61 -0.33 -24.77
CA GLY A 1234 -44.55 -0.69 -25.83
C GLY A 1234 -45.79 -1.48 -25.37
N GLU A 1235 -45.84 -1.99 -24.13
CA GLU A 1235 -46.97 -2.78 -23.62
C GLU A 1235 -48.15 -1.95 -23.10
N GLY A 1236 -48.16 -0.64 -23.37
CA GLY A 1236 -49.30 0.24 -23.17
C GLY A 1236 -50.47 0.00 -24.12
N LYS A 1237 -50.94 -1.26 -24.30
CA LYS A 1237 -52.22 -1.60 -24.95
C LYS A 1237 -52.70 -3.05 -24.80
N ARG A 1238 -52.29 -3.79 -23.76
CA ARG A 1238 -53.02 -5.02 -23.36
C ARG A 1238 -53.86 -4.78 -22.12
N THR A 1239 -55.12 -4.45 -22.38
CA THR A 1239 -56.22 -4.39 -21.41
C THR A 1239 -56.24 -5.60 -20.47
N LYS A 1240 -56.27 -5.33 -19.17
CA LYS A 1240 -56.79 -6.21 -18.13
C LYS A 1240 -58.09 -6.89 -18.59
N LYS A 1241 -58.10 -8.21 -18.67
CA LYS A 1241 -59.28 -9.04 -18.39
C LYS A 1241 -58.82 -10.30 -17.66
N VAL A 1242 -59.07 -10.23 -16.35
CA VAL A 1242 -59.26 -11.26 -15.31
C VAL A 1242 -58.51 -12.58 -15.48
#